data_AF-A0A359LX38-F1
#
_entry.id   AF-A0A359LX38-F1
#
_cell.length_a   1.000
_cell.length_b   1.000
_cell.length_c   1.000
_cell.angle_alpha   90.00
_cell.angle_beta   90.00
_cell.angle_gamma   90.00
#
_symmetry.space_group_name_H-M   'P 1'
#
loop_
_entity.id
_entity.type
_entity.pdbx_description
1 polymer ?
#
loop_
_entity_poly.entity_id
_entity_poly.type
_entity_poly.pdbx_seq_one_letter_code
_entity_poly.pdbx_strand_id
1 'polypeptide(L)'
;MRAKAARLEDQVFRLTARTFELERRLAGDVAPDEPLPQPAVEAAAVEAAAPEAAVSTPELEIPAPPEPPAAPPIDWEALIGGNILNKIGVLVLVIGVALFLAYGVTQLGPGGRVAVGLAVGVSLLAAGVAMERMERYVFWARGLIGGGWAIVYFTTYALHALPAAKIVDDPVMGAALLFLAAAGFVLHSLHYRSEVVTGLAYLAAFLALVFAPRTALSLQASVPLAVSLVWIAGRFEWRWLAAGGLVFTYATFAGAQPPHATWPVLWIYWLLFEAYDLRTPRSPLMPLNAAGFLGASMLLWKPDQPGFDWYLTAAALAQVASALLRWWLRGREETPEQIAEGGFLLPALLGLGLLQYAAAVRFEGPAEALALFFVAELAVLAGAFAGLRILQWIATAALLPSLYVLFDNMSRPEQFSYFGLTLRVWTPVAILLAAAMFLNRAVAGWQGFTYLGTVLLMAPIGHELSSKREPLGWMTLAAVLLQRGYAERWRDFRWAALGCGAFASLVLMDSASWRMTLAGASIAAAAAAQLAYCGARFSAAGAGTGAVVLAAFALARALPPIWVAPAWAALLFASTAVAVRVERRFAAFGGFLFALAVVGRAISENFPDTRAETLVRWETVLLTVILLYAAQVLLGRGLPVFTALGTLLLTSLIVDESSGRVLTMALAAEAVGLLIAGFLLRERPLRLSGLALFLFCVLKVFLYDLRELDTMSRILSFVVLGLLLVGASWIYTRFREQIQRYL
;
A
#
# COMPACT_ATOMS: atom_id res chain seq x y z
N MET A 1 -39.67 -7.32 33.42
CA MET A 1 -38.65 -6.33 33.00
C MET A 1 -39.26 -5.00 32.54
N ARG A 2 -40.28 -4.97 31.67
CA ARG A 2 -40.91 -3.71 31.18
C ARG A 2 -41.43 -2.77 32.28
N ALA A 3 -42.07 -3.31 33.33
CA ALA A 3 -42.53 -2.50 34.47
C ALA A 3 -41.40 -1.88 35.31
N LYS A 4 -40.20 -2.49 35.29
CA LYS A 4 -39.02 -1.98 36.01
C LYS A 4 -38.32 -0.88 35.21
N ALA A 5 -38.28 -1.01 33.88
CA ALA A 5 -37.79 0.02 32.96
C ALA A 5 -38.66 1.29 33.01
N ALA A 6 -40.00 1.13 32.97
CA ALA A 6 -40.91 2.26 33.06
C ALA A 6 -40.78 3.04 34.39
N ARG A 7 -40.51 2.35 35.51
CA ARG A 7 -40.24 3.01 36.81
C ARG A 7 -38.93 3.79 36.81
N LEU A 8 -37.89 3.29 36.13
CA LEU A 8 -36.59 3.95 36.05
C LEU A 8 -36.67 5.18 35.15
N GLU A 9 -37.36 5.11 34.01
CA GLU A 9 -37.61 6.26 33.14
C GLU A 9 -38.37 7.37 33.86
N ASP A 10 -39.40 7.02 34.63
CA ASP A 10 -40.16 7.98 35.42
C ASP A 10 -39.35 8.59 36.59
N GLN A 11 -38.43 7.83 37.19
CA GLN A 11 -37.50 8.36 38.19
C GLN A 11 -36.47 9.31 37.59
N VAL A 12 -35.91 8.98 36.43
CA VAL A 12 -34.96 9.85 35.72
C VAL A 12 -35.66 11.14 35.31
N PHE A 13 -36.86 11.07 34.73
CA PHE A 13 -37.62 12.24 34.34
C PHE A 13 -37.89 13.19 35.51
N ARG A 14 -38.27 12.65 36.68
CA ARG A 14 -38.49 13.45 37.89
C ARG A 14 -37.21 14.09 38.44
N LEU A 15 -36.07 13.42 38.35
CA LEU A 15 -34.78 13.99 38.77
C LEU A 15 -34.31 15.10 37.82
N THR A 16 -34.52 14.95 36.52
CA THR A 16 -34.19 15.97 35.51
C THR A 16 -35.09 17.21 35.65
N ALA A 17 -36.38 17.03 35.92
CA ALA A 17 -37.28 18.17 36.17
C ALA A 17 -36.87 18.97 37.43
N ARG A 18 -36.44 18.27 38.49
CA ARG A 18 -36.05 18.88 39.76
C ARG A 18 -34.72 19.65 39.68
N THR A 19 -33.78 19.17 38.86
CA THR A 19 -32.52 19.87 38.58
C THR A 19 -32.77 21.14 37.78
N PHE A 20 -33.63 21.08 36.77
CA PHE A 20 -34.00 22.27 35.99
C PHE A 20 -34.75 23.32 36.82
N GLU A 21 -35.60 22.90 37.76
CA GLU A 21 -36.27 23.83 38.69
C GLU A 21 -35.28 24.49 39.66
N LEU A 22 -34.27 23.75 40.13
CA LEU A 22 -33.20 24.28 40.98
C LEU A 22 -32.31 25.28 40.22
N GLU A 23 -31.92 24.96 38.99
CA GLU A 23 -31.18 25.88 38.11
C GLU A 23 -31.97 27.18 37.85
N ARG A 24 -33.27 27.05 37.60
CA ARG A 24 -34.14 28.21 37.38
C ARG A 24 -34.32 29.07 38.63
N ARG A 25 -34.33 28.48 39.83
CA ARG A 25 -34.35 29.22 41.09
C ARG A 25 -33.03 29.93 41.36
N LEU A 26 -31.90 29.32 41.00
CA LEU A 26 -30.56 29.93 41.07
C LEU A 26 -30.39 31.08 40.07
N ALA A 27 -31.04 31.01 38.91
CA ALA A 27 -30.99 32.05 37.88
C ALA A 27 -31.96 33.23 38.12
N GLY A 28 -32.71 33.23 39.23
CA GLY A 28 -33.85 34.14 39.47
C GLY A 28 -33.56 35.51 40.10
N ASP A 29 -32.31 35.85 40.45
CA ASP A 29 -32.00 37.03 41.28
C ASP A 29 -31.22 38.16 40.58
N VAL A 30 -31.46 38.40 39.28
CA VAL A 30 -30.96 39.63 38.63
C VAL A 30 -32.10 40.34 37.90
N ALA A 31 -32.57 41.44 38.48
CA ALA A 31 -33.52 42.35 37.87
C ALA A 31 -32.86 43.15 36.72
N PRO A 32 -33.61 43.56 35.68
CA PRO A 32 -33.07 44.27 34.53
C PRO A 32 -33.13 45.80 34.74
N ASP A 33 -31.99 46.49 34.70
CA ASP A 33 -31.93 47.96 34.65
C ASP A 33 -31.82 48.49 33.21
N GLU A 34 -32.54 49.58 32.96
CA GLU A 34 -32.83 50.29 31.70
C GLU A 34 -31.61 50.89 30.97
N PRO A 35 -31.75 51.18 29.65
CA PRO A 35 -30.69 51.79 28.85
C PRO A 35 -30.70 53.33 28.93
N LEU A 36 -29.59 53.94 29.35
CA LEU A 36 -29.35 55.39 29.26
C LEU A 36 -28.33 55.74 28.13
N PRO A 37 -28.37 56.98 27.60
CA PRO A 37 -28.03 57.29 26.20
C PRO A 37 -26.54 57.60 25.97
N GLN A 38 -26.06 57.34 24.75
CA GLN A 38 -24.69 57.64 24.32
C GLN A 38 -24.50 59.13 23.97
N PRO A 39 -23.48 59.80 24.54
CA PRO A 39 -22.91 61.01 23.95
C PRO A 39 -21.63 60.69 23.16
N ALA A 40 -21.50 61.35 22.01
CA ALA A 40 -20.35 61.28 21.12
C ALA A 40 -19.09 61.87 21.78
N VAL A 41 -17.97 61.14 21.70
CA VAL A 41 -16.62 61.69 21.95
C VAL A 41 -15.67 61.15 20.87
N GLU A 42 -15.49 62.01 19.87
CA GLU A 42 -14.23 62.46 19.28
C GLU A 42 -13.00 61.53 19.38
N ALA A 43 -12.53 61.10 18.21
CA ALA A 43 -11.30 60.34 18.02
C ALA A 43 -10.07 61.20 18.37
N ALA A 44 -9.41 60.88 19.48
CA ALA A 44 -8.04 61.30 19.76
C ALA A 44 -7.22 60.08 20.19
N ALA A 45 -6.12 59.88 19.48
CA ALA A 45 -5.23 58.73 19.60
C ALA A 45 -4.64 58.60 21.02
N VAL A 46 -4.73 57.40 21.60
CA VAL A 46 -3.90 57.00 22.74
C VAL A 46 -3.21 55.68 22.41
N GLU A 47 -1.91 55.74 22.65
CA GLU A 47 -0.82 54.85 22.35
C GLU A 47 -0.94 53.49 23.05
N ALA A 48 -0.53 52.43 22.37
CA ALA A 48 -0.63 51.05 22.84
C ALA A 48 0.26 50.80 24.07
N ALA A 49 -0.36 50.55 25.22
CA ALA A 49 0.26 49.95 26.40
C ALA A 49 -0.40 48.57 26.68
N ALA A 50 0.44 47.59 26.99
CA ALA A 50 0.11 46.16 27.14
C ALA A 50 -0.92 45.88 28.26
N PRO A 51 -1.69 44.78 28.18
CA PRO A 51 -2.63 44.40 29.23
C PRO A 51 -1.89 43.67 30.36
N GLU A 52 -1.92 44.25 31.56
CA GLU A 52 -1.49 43.60 32.79
C GLU A 52 -2.71 43.11 33.59
N ALA A 53 -2.68 41.81 33.87
CA ALA A 53 -3.33 41.06 34.96
C ALA A 53 -4.87 41.02 35.05
N ALA A 54 -5.46 40.03 34.35
CA ALA A 54 -6.67 39.39 34.82
C ALA A 54 -6.33 38.44 36.00
N VAL A 55 -6.97 38.65 37.15
CA VAL A 55 -6.84 37.80 38.34
C VAL A 55 -7.52 36.46 38.06
N SER A 56 -6.73 35.39 38.07
CA SER A 56 -7.17 33.99 37.92
C SER A 56 -7.82 33.46 39.20
N THR A 57 -9.00 32.85 39.08
CA THR A 57 -9.57 31.96 40.10
C THR A 57 -8.61 30.81 40.42
N PRO A 58 -8.51 30.36 41.69
CA PRO A 58 -7.59 29.28 42.06
C PRO A 58 -8.14 27.94 41.54
N GLU A 59 -7.69 27.55 40.35
CA GLU A 59 -7.74 26.19 39.85
C GLU A 59 -6.93 25.32 40.83
N LEU A 60 -7.55 24.29 41.40
CA LEU A 60 -6.81 23.26 42.13
C LEU A 60 -5.89 22.56 41.12
N GLU A 61 -4.63 23.01 41.06
CA GLU A 61 -3.56 22.33 40.33
C GLU A 61 -3.36 20.95 40.97
N ILE A 62 -4.03 19.94 40.42
CA ILE A 62 -3.52 18.58 40.46
C ILE A 62 -2.21 18.67 39.66
N PRO A 63 -1.03 18.49 40.27
CA PRO A 63 0.21 18.54 39.51
C PRO A 63 0.10 17.48 38.43
N ALA A 64 0.10 17.93 37.18
CA ALA A 64 0.14 17.04 36.03
C ALA A 64 1.29 16.05 36.27
N PRO A 65 1.09 14.74 36.03
CA PRO A 65 2.20 13.80 36.06
C PRO A 65 3.33 14.41 35.24
N PRO A 66 4.58 14.46 35.76
CA PRO A 66 5.68 15.07 35.04
C PRO A 66 5.67 14.50 33.63
N GLU A 67 5.55 15.38 32.64
CA GLU A 67 5.58 14.97 31.23
C GLU A 67 6.77 14.04 31.09
N PRO A 68 6.57 12.79 30.61
CA PRO A 68 7.68 11.90 30.40
C PRO A 68 8.70 12.66 29.56
N PRO A 69 9.98 12.72 29.98
CA PRO A 69 10.97 13.54 29.32
C PRO A 69 10.90 13.24 27.84
N ALA A 70 10.71 14.29 27.03
CA ALA A 70 10.62 14.18 25.57
C ALA A 70 11.73 13.22 25.12
N ALA A 71 11.34 12.12 24.45
CA ALA A 71 12.28 11.10 24.05
C ALA A 71 13.47 11.80 23.37
N PRO A 72 14.72 11.52 23.80
CA PRO A 72 15.87 12.24 23.28
C PRO A 72 15.85 12.16 21.75
N PRO A 73 16.19 13.26 21.05
CA PRO A 73 16.19 13.27 19.60
C PRO A 73 16.98 12.06 19.10
N ILE A 74 16.39 11.29 18.19
CA ILE A 74 17.00 10.08 17.63
C ILE A 74 18.38 10.47 17.13
N ASP A 75 19.40 9.97 17.83
CA ASP A 75 20.81 10.15 17.51
C ASP A 75 21.11 9.32 16.25
N TRP A 76 20.78 9.89 15.08
CA TRP A 76 20.94 9.27 13.77
C TRP A 76 22.38 8.81 13.54
N GLU A 77 23.35 9.51 14.12
CA GLU A 77 24.76 9.13 14.08
C GLU A 77 25.01 7.86 14.88
N ALA A 78 24.42 7.70 16.06
CA ALA A 78 24.50 6.45 16.82
C ALA A 78 23.81 5.27 16.14
N LEU A 79 22.70 5.51 15.43
CA LEU A 79 22.00 4.48 14.67
C LEU A 79 22.85 3.99 13.47
N ILE A 80 23.45 4.93 12.74
CA ILE A 80 24.27 4.66 11.54
C ILE A 80 25.62 4.04 11.94
N GLY A 81 26.36 4.67 12.86
CA GLY A 81 27.73 4.28 13.22
C GLY A 81 27.83 3.03 14.10
N GLY A 82 26.88 2.84 15.02
CA GLY A 82 26.96 1.76 16.02
C GLY A 82 26.25 0.45 15.60
N ASN A 83 25.05 0.54 15.04
CA ASN A 83 24.20 -0.64 14.84
C ASN A 83 24.13 -1.08 13.37
N ILE A 84 23.94 -0.14 12.44
CA ILE A 84 23.82 -0.46 11.01
C ILE A 84 25.17 -0.87 10.44
N LEU A 85 26.23 -0.12 10.73
CA LEU A 85 27.57 -0.38 10.21
C LEU A 85 28.10 -1.76 10.64
N ASN A 86 27.90 -2.16 11.90
CA ASN A 86 28.26 -3.50 12.40
C ASN A 86 27.52 -4.60 11.63
N LYS A 87 26.21 -4.48 11.48
CA LYS A 87 25.39 -5.51 10.79
C LYS A 87 25.78 -5.66 9.32
N ILE A 88 25.98 -4.55 8.61
CA ILE A 88 26.44 -4.58 7.21
C ILE A 88 27.84 -5.17 7.14
N GLY A 89 28.75 -4.76 8.02
CA GLY A 89 30.11 -5.28 8.07
C GLY A 89 30.17 -6.79 8.32
N VAL A 90 29.41 -7.29 9.30
CA VAL A 90 29.30 -8.73 9.59
C VAL A 90 28.70 -9.48 8.39
N LEU A 91 27.65 -8.96 7.76
CA LEU A 91 27.04 -9.58 6.58
C LEU A 91 28.02 -9.68 5.41
N VAL A 92 28.71 -8.57 5.10
CA VAL A 92 29.73 -8.48 4.06
C VAL A 92 30.88 -9.47 4.35
N LEU A 93 31.29 -9.59 5.62
CA LEU A 93 32.30 -10.56 6.05
C LEU A 93 31.84 -12.02 5.87
N VAL A 94 30.59 -12.35 6.24
CA VAL A 94 30.00 -13.68 6.04
C VAL A 94 30.00 -14.03 4.55
N ILE A 95 29.63 -13.08 3.67
CA ILE A 95 29.67 -13.25 2.21
C ILE A 95 31.11 -13.49 1.74
N GLY A 96 32.07 -12.70 2.24
CA GLY A 96 33.49 -12.89 1.93
C GLY A 96 33.99 -14.30 2.30
N VAL A 97 33.64 -14.79 3.49
CA VAL A 97 33.99 -16.15 3.94
C VAL A 97 33.28 -17.22 3.10
N ALA A 98 32.02 -17.01 2.73
CA ALA A 98 31.28 -17.94 1.87
C ALA A 98 31.91 -18.05 0.48
N LEU A 99 32.29 -16.90 -0.12
CA LEU A 99 33.00 -16.87 -1.40
C LEU A 99 34.39 -17.51 -1.30
N PHE A 100 35.09 -17.33 -0.18
CA PHE A 100 36.35 -18.02 0.10
C PHE A 100 36.18 -19.54 0.16
N LEU A 101 35.13 -20.05 0.81
CA LEU A 101 34.85 -21.49 0.87
C LEU A 101 34.47 -22.07 -0.50
N ALA A 102 33.72 -21.31 -1.31
CA ALA A 102 33.27 -21.73 -2.63
C ALA A 102 34.35 -21.63 -3.72
N TYR A 103 35.22 -20.61 -3.66
CA TYR A 103 36.11 -20.25 -4.77
C TYR A 103 37.54 -19.86 -4.34
N GLY A 104 37.90 -19.98 -3.06
CA GLY A 104 39.19 -19.57 -2.52
C GLY A 104 40.39 -20.38 -3.06
N VAL A 105 41.59 -20.02 -2.57
CA VAL A 105 42.91 -20.47 -3.06
C VAL A 105 42.92 -21.97 -3.41
N THR A 106 43.30 -22.31 -4.65
CA THR A 106 43.41 -23.70 -5.14
C THR A 106 44.46 -24.52 -4.39
N GLN A 107 45.44 -23.85 -3.77
CA GLN A 107 46.51 -24.45 -2.96
C GLN A 107 46.01 -24.93 -1.59
N LEU A 108 44.94 -24.34 -1.07
CA LEU A 108 44.26 -24.80 0.15
C LEU A 108 43.26 -25.89 -0.24
N GLY A 109 43.57 -27.14 0.10
CA GLY A 109 42.64 -28.26 -0.09
C GLY A 109 41.32 -28.08 0.69
N PRO A 110 40.28 -28.91 0.42
CA PRO A 110 38.96 -28.78 1.04
C PRO A 110 39.00 -28.67 2.58
N GLY A 111 39.84 -29.48 3.22
CA GLY A 111 40.09 -29.44 4.66
C GLY A 111 40.61 -28.10 5.18
N GLY A 112 41.56 -27.49 4.47
CA GLY A 112 42.13 -26.20 4.86
C GLY A 112 41.11 -25.06 4.77
N ARG A 113 40.24 -25.09 3.77
CA ARG A 113 39.16 -24.09 3.60
C ARG A 113 38.16 -24.15 4.74
N VAL A 114 37.68 -25.36 5.06
CA VAL A 114 36.76 -25.61 6.17
C VAL A 114 37.39 -25.22 7.50
N ALA A 115 38.66 -25.55 7.73
CA ALA A 115 39.37 -25.18 8.96
C ALA A 115 39.44 -23.66 9.15
N VAL A 116 39.75 -22.91 8.10
CA VAL A 116 39.77 -21.43 8.14
C VAL A 116 38.37 -20.87 8.38
N GLY A 117 37.35 -21.39 7.70
CA GLY A 117 35.96 -20.98 7.92
C GLY A 117 35.51 -21.17 9.37
N LEU A 118 35.76 -22.36 9.94
CA LEU A 118 35.46 -22.66 11.34
C LEU A 118 36.29 -21.79 12.31
N ALA A 119 37.58 -21.59 12.04
CA ALA A 119 38.42 -20.74 12.89
C ALA A 119 37.92 -19.29 12.94
N VAL A 120 37.52 -18.72 11.79
CA VAL A 120 36.92 -17.38 11.72
C VAL A 120 35.57 -17.36 12.45
N GLY A 121 34.70 -18.36 12.22
CA GLY A 121 33.39 -18.43 12.88
C GLY A 121 33.49 -18.55 14.40
N VAL A 122 34.34 -19.44 14.90
CA VAL A 122 34.55 -19.67 16.34
C VAL A 122 35.25 -18.47 17.00
N SER A 123 36.21 -17.83 16.33
CA SER A 123 36.85 -16.62 16.88
C SER A 123 35.86 -15.45 16.98
N LEU A 124 34.98 -15.26 16.01
CA LEU A 124 33.88 -14.29 16.10
C LEU A 124 32.93 -14.62 17.27
N LEU A 125 32.56 -15.89 17.44
CA LEU A 125 31.72 -16.33 18.57
C LEU A 125 32.38 -16.05 19.92
N ALA A 126 33.65 -16.47 20.07
CA ALA A 126 34.40 -16.29 21.31
C ALA A 126 34.57 -14.80 21.64
N ALA A 127 34.91 -13.96 20.66
CA ALA A 127 35.01 -12.52 20.82
C ALA A 127 33.66 -11.90 21.20
N GLY A 128 32.58 -12.31 20.54
CA GLY A 128 31.23 -11.86 20.83
C GLY A 128 30.80 -12.19 22.26
N VAL A 129 30.93 -13.45 22.68
CA VAL A 129 30.57 -13.90 24.03
C VAL A 129 31.44 -13.23 25.11
N ALA A 130 32.74 -13.04 24.85
CA ALA A 130 33.63 -12.36 25.79
C ALA A 130 33.23 -10.88 25.97
N MET A 131 32.88 -10.19 24.88
CA MET A 131 32.52 -8.78 24.91
C MET A 131 31.08 -8.50 25.34
N GLU A 132 30.18 -9.50 25.28
CA GLU A 132 28.81 -9.39 25.79
C GLU A 132 28.78 -9.10 27.31
N ARG A 133 29.82 -9.49 28.04
CA ARG A 133 29.97 -9.20 29.47
C ARG A 133 30.17 -7.71 29.78
N MET A 134 30.43 -6.88 28.78
CA MET A 134 30.64 -5.44 28.92
C MET A 134 29.42 -4.69 28.36
N GLU A 135 28.67 -3.98 29.21
CA GLU A 135 27.44 -3.26 28.84
C GLU A 135 27.62 -2.32 27.64
N ARG A 136 28.79 -1.69 27.52
CA ARG A 136 29.16 -0.79 26.42
C ARG A 136 29.17 -1.47 25.04
N TYR A 137 29.42 -2.78 24.97
CA TYR A 137 29.62 -3.51 23.72
C TYR A 137 28.50 -4.50 23.39
N VAL A 138 27.44 -4.59 24.20
CA VAL A 138 26.37 -5.61 24.03
C VAL A 138 25.78 -5.61 22.61
N PHE A 139 25.51 -4.44 22.03
CA PHE A 139 24.98 -4.35 20.66
C PHE A 139 25.99 -4.78 19.59
N TRP A 140 27.27 -4.47 19.81
CA TRP A 140 28.35 -4.86 18.90
C TRP A 140 28.61 -6.38 19.00
N ALA A 141 28.71 -6.89 20.23
CA ALA A 141 28.90 -8.28 20.60
C ALA A 141 27.84 -9.21 20.01
N ARG A 142 26.55 -8.84 20.10
CA ARG A 142 25.45 -9.63 19.50
C ARG A 142 25.57 -9.77 17.98
N GLY A 143 26.09 -8.75 17.30
CA GLY A 143 26.39 -8.82 15.87
C GLY A 143 27.48 -9.86 15.56
N LEU A 144 28.54 -9.91 16.37
CA LEU A 144 29.60 -10.91 16.22
C LEU A 144 29.13 -12.32 16.57
N ILE A 145 28.33 -12.50 17.62
CA ILE A 145 27.75 -13.80 17.99
C ILE A 145 26.88 -14.33 16.83
N GLY A 146 26.02 -13.49 16.25
CA GLY A 146 25.21 -13.86 15.09
C GLY A 146 26.06 -14.20 13.86
N GLY A 147 27.06 -13.37 13.55
CA GLY A 147 28.00 -13.60 12.44
C GLY A 147 28.83 -14.88 12.59
N GLY A 148 29.32 -15.15 13.81
CA GLY A 148 30.08 -16.35 14.12
C GLY A 148 29.26 -17.63 13.96
N TRP A 149 28.01 -17.65 14.44
CA TRP A 149 27.10 -18.78 14.22
C TRP A 149 26.73 -18.95 12.74
N ALA A 150 26.54 -17.86 11.99
CA ALA A 150 26.28 -17.93 10.55
C ALA A 150 27.47 -18.55 9.79
N ILE A 151 28.70 -18.17 10.12
CA ILE A 151 29.91 -18.74 9.52
C ILE A 151 30.07 -20.22 9.90
N VAL A 152 29.87 -20.59 11.17
CA VAL A 152 29.94 -21.99 11.61
C VAL A 152 28.90 -22.85 10.89
N TYR A 153 27.65 -22.38 10.82
CA TYR A 153 26.56 -23.07 10.13
C TYR A 153 26.85 -23.23 8.63
N PHE A 154 27.22 -22.14 7.95
CA PHE A 154 27.54 -22.18 6.52
C PHE A 154 28.76 -23.07 6.22
N THR A 155 29.79 -23.00 7.05
CA THR A 155 30.98 -23.86 6.90
C THR A 155 30.62 -25.34 7.10
N THR A 156 29.70 -25.64 8.02
CA THR A 156 29.18 -27.01 8.23
C THR A 156 28.34 -27.49 7.05
N TYR A 157 27.54 -26.61 6.43
CA TYR A 157 26.82 -26.90 5.20
C TYR A 157 27.78 -27.14 4.01
N ALA A 158 28.78 -26.27 3.86
CA ALA A 158 29.79 -26.33 2.80
C ALA A 158 30.57 -27.66 2.80
N LEU A 159 30.76 -28.23 3.99
CA LEU A 159 31.47 -29.48 4.25
C LEU A 159 30.89 -30.69 3.47
N HIS A 160 29.60 -30.66 3.15
CA HIS A 160 28.94 -31.68 2.33
C HIS A 160 28.47 -31.12 0.98
N ALA A 161 27.90 -29.92 0.96
CA ALA A 161 27.16 -29.39 -0.17
C ALA A 161 28.00 -28.64 -1.22
N LEU A 162 29.17 -28.09 -0.85
CA LEU A 162 30.01 -27.35 -1.79
C LEU A 162 31.14 -28.24 -2.31
N PRO A 163 31.21 -28.52 -3.64
CA PRO A 163 32.26 -29.37 -4.20
C PRO A 163 33.68 -28.91 -3.84
N ALA A 164 33.86 -27.59 -3.75
CA ALA A 164 35.13 -26.93 -3.44
C ALA A 164 35.59 -27.07 -1.97
N ALA A 165 34.69 -27.39 -1.05
CA ALA A 165 34.93 -27.52 0.39
C ALA A 165 34.46 -28.87 0.95
N LYS A 166 34.15 -29.83 0.06
CA LYS A 166 33.57 -31.11 0.43
C LYS A 166 34.59 -31.99 1.14
N ILE A 167 34.22 -32.45 2.33
CA ILE A 167 34.97 -33.41 3.15
C ILE A 167 34.08 -34.62 3.49
N VAL A 168 32.77 -34.41 3.62
CA VAL A 168 31.80 -35.46 3.96
C VAL A 168 30.97 -35.82 2.73
N ASP A 169 31.13 -37.07 2.29
CA ASP A 169 30.38 -37.61 1.17
C ASP A 169 29.00 -38.14 1.58
N ASP A 170 28.86 -38.66 2.79
CA ASP A 170 27.60 -39.22 3.30
C ASP A 170 26.57 -38.11 3.62
N PRO A 171 25.41 -38.10 2.93
CA PRO A 171 24.34 -37.13 3.18
C PRO A 171 23.79 -37.19 4.61
N VAL A 172 23.79 -38.38 5.24
CA VAL A 172 23.27 -38.56 6.60
C VAL A 172 24.21 -37.91 7.62
N MET A 173 25.52 -38.18 7.51
CA MET A 173 26.53 -37.51 8.33
C MET A 173 26.56 -35.99 8.09
N GLY A 174 26.40 -35.53 6.85
CA GLY A 174 26.28 -34.11 6.53
C GLY A 174 25.07 -33.44 7.19
N ALA A 175 23.90 -34.09 7.12
CA ALA A 175 22.68 -33.63 7.79
C ALA A 175 22.82 -33.67 9.32
N ALA A 176 23.47 -34.69 9.87
CA ALA A 176 23.70 -34.82 11.31
C ALA A 176 24.62 -33.70 11.85
N LEU A 177 25.71 -33.39 11.16
CA LEU A 177 26.61 -32.29 11.54
C LEU A 177 25.92 -30.94 11.45
N LEU A 178 25.13 -30.72 10.39
CA LEU A 178 24.34 -29.49 10.24
C LEU A 178 23.26 -29.38 11.32
N PHE A 179 22.62 -30.50 11.67
CA PHE A 179 21.67 -30.57 12.78
C PHE A 179 22.36 -30.30 14.12
N LEU A 180 23.57 -30.80 14.35
CA LEU A 180 24.34 -30.50 15.58
C LEU A 180 24.74 -29.03 15.66
N ALA A 181 25.19 -28.43 14.54
CA ALA A 181 25.49 -27.00 14.50
C ALA A 181 24.24 -26.15 14.75
N ALA A 182 23.11 -26.53 14.15
CA ALA A 182 21.79 -25.97 14.41
C ALA A 182 21.40 -26.13 15.89
N ALA A 183 21.50 -27.33 16.44
CA ALA A 183 21.17 -27.66 17.83
C ALA A 183 22.08 -26.92 18.83
N GLY A 184 23.36 -26.72 18.52
CA GLY A 184 24.28 -25.94 19.34
C GLY A 184 23.91 -24.45 19.36
N PHE A 185 23.62 -23.89 18.19
CA PHE A 185 23.07 -22.52 18.06
C PHE A 185 21.78 -22.36 18.86
N VAL A 186 20.90 -23.36 18.73
CA VAL A 186 19.62 -23.51 19.43
C VAL A 186 19.84 -23.54 20.95
N LEU A 187 20.55 -24.52 21.49
CA LEU A 187 20.77 -24.67 22.93
C LEU A 187 21.41 -23.44 23.55
N HIS A 188 22.42 -22.87 22.87
CA HIS A 188 23.06 -21.64 23.31
C HIS A 188 22.05 -20.49 23.39
N SER A 189 21.08 -20.44 22.50
CA SER A 189 20.06 -19.40 22.46
C SER A 189 18.85 -19.72 23.38
N LEU A 190 18.50 -20.98 23.69
CA LEU A 190 17.39 -21.34 24.62
C LEU A 190 17.67 -20.96 26.07
N HIS A 191 18.94 -20.96 26.48
CA HIS A 191 19.34 -20.43 27.79
C HIS A 191 18.83 -18.99 28.01
N TYR A 192 18.53 -18.28 26.92
CA TYR A 192 17.99 -16.92 26.91
C TYR A 192 16.45 -16.85 26.75
N ARG A 193 15.68 -17.93 26.98
CA ARG A 193 14.21 -18.02 26.66
C ARG A 193 13.91 -17.59 25.23
N SER A 194 14.74 -18.06 24.31
CA SER A 194 14.74 -17.57 22.94
C SER A 194 13.70 -18.27 22.07
N GLU A 195 12.70 -17.51 21.66
CA GLU A 195 11.68 -17.86 20.66
C GLU A 195 12.31 -18.42 19.37
N VAL A 196 13.44 -17.83 18.94
CA VAL A 196 14.17 -18.18 17.70
C VAL A 196 14.56 -19.66 17.69
N VAL A 197 14.87 -20.20 18.86
CA VAL A 197 15.41 -21.54 18.98
C VAL A 197 14.34 -22.60 18.91
N THR A 198 13.30 -22.42 19.71
CA THR A 198 12.13 -23.29 19.65
C THR A 198 11.61 -23.28 18.22
N GLY A 199 11.65 -22.12 17.57
CA GLY A 199 11.43 -21.97 16.13
C GLY A 199 12.31 -22.86 15.26
N LEU A 200 13.63 -22.88 15.49
CA LEU A 200 14.54 -23.71 14.70
C LEU A 200 14.35 -25.22 14.95
N ALA A 201 13.99 -25.64 16.16
CA ALA A 201 13.69 -27.04 16.47
C ALA A 201 12.42 -27.50 15.73
N TYR A 202 11.36 -26.69 15.77
CA TYR A 202 10.16 -26.93 14.97
C TYR A 202 10.45 -26.89 13.47
N LEU A 203 11.28 -25.96 13.00
CA LEU A 203 11.73 -25.89 11.61
C LEU A 203 12.41 -27.19 11.19
N ALA A 204 13.34 -27.73 11.99
CA ALA A 204 13.98 -29.00 11.69
C ALA A 204 12.97 -30.16 11.61
N ALA A 205 11.99 -30.20 12.52
CA ALA A 205 10.93 -31.20 12.51
C ALA A 205 10.02 -31.09 11.26
N PHE A 206 9.62 -29.89 10.87
CA PHE A 206 8.86 -29.67 9.64
C PHE A 206 9.67 -29.98 8.37
N LEU A 207 10.95 -29.59 8.32
CA LEU A 207 11.83 -29.95 7.21
C LEU A 207 11.99 -31.47 7.07
N ALA A 208 12.13 -32.20 8.18
CA ALA A 208 12.17 -33.66 8.14
C ALA A 208 10.90 -34.25 7.51
N LEU A 209 9.71 -33.67 7.78
CA LEU A 209 8.45 -34.08 7.15
C LEU A 209 8.36 -33.71 5.67
N VAL A 210 8.92 -32.56 5.25
CA VAL A 210 9.01 -32.17 3.83
C VAL A 210 9.86 -33.15 3.03
N PHE A 211 10.94 -33.68 3.61
CA PHE A 211 11.84 -34.65 2.98
C PHE A 211 11.40 -36.12 3.16
N ALA A 212 10.40 -36.37 4.01
CA ALA A 212 9.86 -37.71 4.20
C ALA A 212 9.16 -38.23 2.93
N PRO A 213 9.02 -39.56 2.77
CA PRO A 213 8.29 -40.14 1.64
C PRO A 213 6.87 -39.55 1.52
N ARG A 214 6.54 -39.10 0.31
CA ARG A 214 5.30 -38.38 -0.04
C ARG A 214 4.07 -39.27 0.13
N THR A 215 3.56 -39.32 1.35
CA THR A 215 2.43 -40.17 1.75
C THR A 215 1.39 -39.34 2.50
N ALA A 216 0.12 -39.75 2.45
CA ALA A 216 -0.94 -39.12 3.26
C ALA A 216 -0.63 -39.17 4.77
N LEU A 217 0.14 -40.17 5.22
CA LEU A 217 0.57 -40.32 6.60
C LEU A 217 1.53 -39.21 7.04
N SER A 218 2.43 -38.75 6.16
CA SER A 218 3.34 -37.61 6.47
C SER A 218 2.57 -36.32 6.74
N LEU A 219 1.48 -36.07 6.00
CA LEU A 219 0.59 -34.93 6.18
C LEU A 219 -0.27 -35.04 7.44
N GLN A 220 -0.68 -36.25 7.79
CA GLN A 220 -1.38 -36.49 9.05
C GLN A 220 -0.43 -36.29 10.24
N ALA A 221 0.85 -36.68 10.11
CA ALA A 221 1.86 -36.50 11.15
C ALA A 221 2.22 -35.02 11.42
N SER A 222 2.06 -34.13 10.44
CA SER A 222 2.24 -32.68 10.67
C SER A 222 1.11 -32.05 11.49
N VAL A 223 -0.08 -32.66 11.59
CA VAL A 223 -1.19 -32.11 12.39
C VAL A 223 -0.84 -32.07 13.89
N PRO A 224 -0.44 -33.17 14.55
CA PRO A 224 0.04 -33.10 15.94
C PRO A 224 1.20 -32.12 16.15
N LEU A 225 2.11 -32.04 15.19
CA LEU A 225 3.26 -31.12 15.26
C LEU A 225 2.78 -29.65 15.26
N ALA A 226 1.89 -29.29 14.35
CA ALA A 226 1.28 -27.96 14.29
C ALA A 226 0.46 -27.64 15.55
N VAL A 227 -0.33 -28.60 16.06
CA VAL A 227 -1.08 -28.45 17.33
C VAL A 227 -0.14 -28.17 18.50
N SER A 228 0.96 -28.92 18.62
CA SER A 228 1.94 -28.70 19.68
C SER A 228 2.61 -27.32 19.57
N LEU A 229 2.96 -26.90 18.35
CA LEU A 229 3.57 -25.59 18.09
C LEU A 229 2.64 -24.46 18.51
N VAL A 230 1.38 -24.52 18.07
CA VAL A 230 0.37 -23.50 18.38
C VAL A 230 0.08 -23.45 19.88
N TRP A 231 0.07 -24.60 20.56
CA TRP A 231 -0.07 -24.67 22.01
C TRP A 231 1.11 -24.01 22.75
N ILE A 232 2.36 -24.33 22.37
CA ILE A 232 3.56 -23.72 22.98
C ILE A 232 3.60 -22.21 22.70
N ALA A 233 3.36 -21.82 21.45
CA ALA A 233 3.33 -20.43 21.05
C ALA A 233 2.29 -19.64 21.86
N GLY A 234 1.13 -20.24 22.11
CA GLY A 234 0.04 -19.59 22.86
C GLY A 234 0.34 -19.51 24.35
N ARG A 235 1.03 -20.52 24.89
CA ARG A 235 1.41 -20.57 26.30
C ARG A 235 2.45 -19.51 26.68
N PHE A 236 3.33 -19.14 25.75
CA PHE A 236 4.41 -18.17 25.97
C PHE A 236 4.25 -16.85 25.22
N GLU A 237 3.12 -16.65 24.53
CA GLU A 237 2.85 -15.49 23.66
C GLU A 237 3.92 -15.28 22.57
N TRP A 238 4.49 -16.38 22.07
CA TRP A 238 5.52 -16.38 21.02
C TRP A 238 4.89 -16.30 19.63
N ARG A 239 4.58 -15.07 19.24
CA ARG A 239 3.83 -14.76 18.01
C ARG A 239 4.62 -15.07 16.73
N TRP A 240 5.93 -14.85 16.73
CA TRP A 240 6.78 -15.14 15.58
C TRP A 240 7.00 -16.64 15.41
N LEU A 241 7.03 -17.39 16.50
CA LEU A 241 7.00 -18.85 16.46
C LEU A 241 5.70 -19.35 15.79
N ALA A 242 4.55 -18.81 16.18
CA ALA A 242 3.28 -19.15 15.55
C ALA A 242 3.28 -18.81 14.04
N ALA A 243 3.82 -17.64 13.66
CA ALA A 243 3.89 -17.21 12.27
C ALA A 243 4.83 -18.08 11.42
N GLY A 244 6.03 -18.37 11.93
CA GLY A 244 6.95 -19.30 11.27
C GLY A 244 6.36 -20.71 11.18
N GLY A 245 5.76 -21.20 12.26
CA GLY A 245 5.08 -22.50 12.30
C GLY A 245 3.96 -22.64 11.29
N LEU A 246 3.17 -21.58 11.08
CA LEU A 246 2.14 -21.51 10.05
C LEU A 246 2.75 -21.69 8.66
N VAL A 247 3.79 -20.92 8.34
CA VAL A 247 4.48 -21.00 7.05
C VAL A 247 5.02 -22.42 6.82
N PHE A 248 5.65 -23.02 7.82
CA PHE A 248 6.18 -24.39 7.69
C PHE A 248 5.09 -25.45 7.60
N THR A 249 3.95 -25.26 8.26
CA THR A 249 2.80 -26.17 8.17
C THR A 249 2.25 -26.21 6.75
N TYR A 250 2.01 -25.05 6.13
CA TYR A 250 1.56 -24.96 4.75
C TYR A 250 2.64 -25.34 3.73
N ALA A 251 3.91 -25.04 3.99
CA ALA A 251 5.02 -25.49 3.14
C ALA A 251 5.18 -27.02 3.14
N THR A 252 4.98 -27.65 4.30
CA THR A 252 4.94 -29.12 4.42
C THR A 252 3.79 -29.69 3.61
N PHE A 253 2.62 -29.05 3.68
CA PHE A 253 1.47 -29.41 2.87
C PHE A 253 1.78 -29.34 1.36
N ALA A 254 2.37 -28.23 0.90
CA ALA A 254 2.71 -28.03 -0.50
C ALA A 254 3.80 -28.99 -1.00
N GLY A 255 4.84 -29.23 -0.19
CA GLY A 255 5.96 -30.11 -0.53
C GLY A 255 5.57 -31.59 -0.66
N ALA A 256 4.52 -32.02 0.06
CA ALA A 256 4.06 -33.40 0.05
C ALA A 256 3.30 -33.82 -1.23
N GLN A 257 2.95 -32.88 -2.13
CA GLN A 257 2.09 -33.12 -3.31
C GLN A 257 0.80 -33.87 -2.95
N PRO A 258 -0.09 -33.20 -2.20
CA PRO A 258 -1.18 -33.85 -1.50
C PRO A 258 -2.22 -34.44 -2.46
N PRO A 259 -2.67 -35.70 -2.25
CA PRO A 259 -3.81 -36.21 -2.99
C PRO A 259 -5.09 -35.49 -2.55
N HIS A 260 -6.07 -35.37 -3.45
CA HIS A 260 -7.33 -34.66 -3.22
C HIS A 260 -8.04 -35.04 -1.90
N ALA A 261 -7.95 -36.32 -1.49
CA ALA A 261 -8.53 -36.82 -0.25
C ALA A 261 -8.00 -36.16 1.05
N THR A 262 -6.91 -35.38 0.98
CA THR A 262 -6.32 -34.68 2.14
C THR A 262 -6.90 -33.28 2.38
N TRP A 263 -7.92 -32.86 1.61
CA TRP A 263 -8.62 -31.59 1.83
C TRP A 263 -9.09 -31.33 3.28
N PRO A 264 -9.46 -32.33 4.13
CA PRO A 264 -9.82 -32.05 5.52
C PRO A 264 -8.65 -31.56 6.37
N VAL A 265 -7.42 -32.00 6.08
CA VAL A 265 -6.20 -31.57 6.79
C VAL A 265 -5.99 -30.06 6.64
N LEU A 266 -6.28 -29.53 5.45
CA LEU A 266 -6.20 -28.10 5.16
C LEU A 266 -7.18 -27.28 6.04
N TRP A 267 -8.40 -27.77 6.22
CA TRP A 267 -9.38 -27.13 7.11
C TRP A 267 -8.97 -27.21 8.58
N ILE A 268 -8.34 -28.31 9.00
CA ILE A 268 -7.77 -28.43 10.36
C ILE A 268 -6.69 -27.36 10.57
N TYR A 269 -5.77 -27.17 9.61
CA TYR A 269 -4.75 -26.12 9.70
C TYR A 269 -5.37 -24.74 9.79
N TRP A 270 -6.32 -24.43 8.90
CA TRP A 270 -7.00 -23.14 8.90
C TRP A 270 -7.66 -22.88 10.25
N LEU A 271 -8.46 -23.83 10.77
CA LEU A 271 -9.14 -23.71 12.06
C LEU A 271 -8.15 -23.56 13.23
N LEU A 272 -7.04 -24.28 13.22
CA LEU A 272 -6.05 -24.25 14.30
C LEU A 272 -5.41 -22.87 14.43
N PHE A 273 -4.91 -22.31 13.34
CA PHE A 273 -4.29 -20.98 13.34
C PHE A 273 -5.32 -19.86 13.49
N GLU A 274 -6.53 -20.05 12.99
CA GLU A 274 -7.65 -19.12 13.18
C GLU A 274 -8.07 -19.04 14.65
N ALA A 275 -8.20 -20.18 15.33
CA ALA A 275 -8.52 -20.23 16.76
C ALA A 275 -7.42 -19.59 17.62
N TYR A 276 -6.15 -19.76 17.24
CA TYR A 276 -5.03 -19.09 17.89
C TYR A 276 -5.08 -17.57 17.71
N ASP A 277 -5.31 -17.11 16.47
CA ASP A 277 -5.37 -15.70 16.11
C ASP A 277 -6.51 -14.99 16.84
N LEU A 278 -7.70 -15.60 16.89
CA LEU A 278 -8.86 -15.04 17.60
C LEU A 278 -8.61 -14.82 19.09
N ARG A 279 -7.82 -15.70 19.73
CA ARG A 279 -7.47 -15.61 21.16
C ARG A 279 -6.34 -14.63 21.45
N THR A 280 -5.49 -14.35 20.47
CA THR A 280 -4.26 -13.57 20.66
C THR A 280 -4.40 -12.19 20.02
N PRO A 281 -4.57 -11.10 20.80
CA PRO A 281 -4.76 -9.77 20.24
C PRO A 281 -3.53 -9.32 19.41
N ARG A 282 -3.77 -8.65 18.27
CA ARG A 282 -2.74 -7.96 17.44
C ARG A 282 -1.79 -8.84 16.59
N SER A 283 -2.24 -10.03 16.16
CA SER A 283 -1.36 -11.00 15.49
C SER A 283 -1.52 -10.93 13.97
N PRO A 284 -0.45 -10.84 13.16
CA PRO A 284 -0.58 -10.85 11.70
C PRO A 284 -0.83 -12.27 11.15
N LEU A 285 -1.45 -13.17 11.93
CA LEU A 285 -1.59 -14.57 11.55
C LEU A 285 -2.76 -14.79 10.63
N MET A 286 -3.88 -14.11 10.82
CA MET A 286 -5.03 -14.21 9.91
C MET A 286 -4.67 -13.99 8.43
N PRO A 287 -3.96 -12.91 8.01
CA PRO A 287 -3.58 -12.75 6.61
C PRO A 287 -2.70 -13.90 6.11
N LEU A 288 -1.73 -14.34 6.92
CA LEU A 288 -0.84 -15.45 6.57
C LEU A 288 -1.59 -16.79 6.47
N ASN A 289 -2.54 -17.02 7.38
CA ASN A 289 -3.37 -18.21 7.42
C ASN A 289 -4.27 -18.29 6.19
N ALA A 290 -4.89 -17.18 5.81
CA ALA A 290 -5.72 -17.12 4.62
C ALA A 290 -4.89 -17.32 3.34
N ALA A 291 -3.71 -16.70 3.25
CA ALA A 291 -2.81 -16.89 2.10
C ALA A 291 -2.31 -18.34 2.00
N GLY A 292 -1.89 -18.94 3.12
CA GLY A 292 -1.47 -20.33 3.20
C GLY A 292 -2.60 -21.30 2.83
N PHE A 293 -3.79 -21.09 3.39
CA PHE A 293 -4.99 -21.88 3.09
C PHE A 293 -5.32 -21.82 1.60
N LEU A 294 -5.50 -20.62 1.04
CA LEU A 294 -5.88 -20.45 -0.37
C LEU A 294 -4.80 -20.97 -1.33
N GLY A 295 -3.53 -20.70 -1.05
CA GLY A 295 -2.42 -21.20 -1.86
C GLY A 295 -2.37 -22.73 -1.87
N ALA A 296 -2.58 -23.36 -0.72
CA ALA A 296 -2.62 -24.82 -0.63
C ALA A 296 -3.94 -25.42 -1.18
N SER A 297 -5.06 -24.70 -1.12
CA SER A 297 -6.31 -25.07 -1.82
C SER A 297 -6.11 -25.20 -3.33
N MET A 298 -5.37 -24.25 -3.93
CA MET A 298 -5.07 -24.25 -5.37
C MET A 298 -4.18 -25.41 -5.81
N LEU A 299 -3.44 -26.04 -4.88
CA LEU A 299 -2.68 -27.26 -5.18
C LEU A 299 -3.56 -28.51 -5.22
N LEU A 300 -4.65 -28.52 -4.43
CA LEU A 300 -5.58 -29.64 -4.35
C LEU A 300 -6.63 -29.60 -5.47
N TRP A 301 -7.20 -28.42 -5.70
CA TRP A 301 -8.35 -28.24 -6.55
C TRP A 301 -7.98 -27.53 -7.85
N LYS A 302 -8.47 -28.06 -8.97
CA LYS A 302 -8.39 -27.39 -10.28
C LYS A 302 -9.75 -26.79 -10.64
N PRO A 303 -9.80 -25.65 -11.36
CA PRO A 303 -11.05 -25.01 -11.77
C PRO A 303 -12.04 -25.94 -12.47
N ASP A 304 -11.55 -26.88 -13.27
CA ASP A 304 -12.37 -27.78 -14.07
C ASP A 304 -12.92 -28.98 -13.27
N GLN A 305 -12.55 -29.14 -12.00
CA GLN A 305 -12.99 -30.27 -11.18
C GLN A 305 -14.40 -30.07 -10.63
N PRO A 306 -15.26 -31.10 -10.69
CA PRO A 306 -16.60 -31.02 -10.13
C PRO A 306 -16.52 -30.82 -8.60
N GLY A 307 -17.27 -29.83 -8.09
CA GLY A 307 -17.30 -29.49 -6.67
C GLY A 307 -16.32 -28.39 -6.25
N PHE A 308 -15.47 -27.88 -7.16
CA PHE A 308 -14.60 -26.76 -6.87
C PHE A 308 -15.37 -25.48 -6.51
N ASP A 309 -16.49 -25.22 -7.18
CA ASP A 309 -17.41 -24.12 -6.90
C ASP A 309 -17.99 -24.19 -5.47
N TRP A 310 -18.39 -25.39 -5.03
CA TRP A 310 -18.86 -25.64 -3.67
C TRP A 310 -17.74 -25.46 -2.64
N TYR A 311 -16.54 -25.93 -2.95
CA TYR A 311 -15.37 -25.74 -2.10
C TYR A 311 -15.03 -24.25 -1.94
N LEU A 312 -14.99 -23.48 -3.03
CA LEU A 312 -14.79 -22.03 -3.00
C LEU A 312 -15.88 -21.32 -2.20
N THR A 313 -17.13 -21.72 -2.37
CA THR A 313 -18.25 -21.17 -1.60
C THR A 313 -18.09 -21.45 -0.11
N ALA A 314 -17.69 -22.67 0.28
CA ALA A 314 -17.42 -23.02 1.67
C ALA A 314 -16.24 -22.21 2.25
N ALA A 315 -15.15 -22.08 1.50
CA ALA A 315 -14.00 -21.24 1.87
C ALA A 315 -14.44 -19.77 2.06
N ALA A 316 -15.28 -19.25 1.18
CA ALA A 316 -15.77 -17.90 1.26
C ALA A 316 -16.66 -17.68 2.50
N LEU A 317 -17.58 -18.61 2.77
CA LEU A 317 -18.42 -18.58 3.98
C LEU A 317 -17.60 -18.65 5.27
N ALA A 318 -16.52 -19.45 5.28
CA ALA A 318 -15.61 -19.50 6.41
C ALA A 318 -14.90 -18.17 6.67
N GLN A 319 -14.48 -17.46 5.61
CA GLN A 319 -13.91 -16.11 5.71
C GLN A 319 -14.96 -15.08 6.17
N VAL A 320 -16.19 -15.15 5.67
CA VAL A 320 -17.28 -14.28 6.15
C VAL A 320 -17.59 -14.55 7.63
N ALA A 321 -17.62 -15.82 8.06
CA ALA A 321 -17.81 -16.17 9.46
C ALA A 321 -16.66 -15.66 10.34
N SER A 322 -15.41 -15.79 9.87
CA SER A 322 -14.21 -15.24 10.48
C SER A 322 -14.30 -13.71 10.67
N ALA A 323 -14.82 -12.99 9.67
CA ALA A 323 -15.09 -11.56 9.75
C ALA A 323 -16.17 -11.24 10.78
N LEU A 324 -17.32 -11.91 10.73
CA LEU A 324 -18.41 -11.67 11.68
C LEU A 324 -17.99 -11.94 13.12
N LEU A 325 -17.20 -12.99 13.35
CA LEU A 325 -16.70 -13.32 14.68
C LEU A 325 -15.73 -12.25 15.21
N ARG A 326 -14.84 -11.73 14.36
CA ARG A 326 -13.96 -10.60 14.72
C ARG A 326 -14.74 -9.32 14.97
N TRP A 327 -15.74 -9.04 14.13
CA TRP A 327 -16.63 -7.89 14.32
C TRP A 327 -17.37 -7.96 15.66
N TRP A 328 -17.79 -9.16 16.08
CA TRP A 328 -18.43 -9.38 17.37
C TRP A 328 -17.47 -9.31 18.56
N LEU A 329 -16.26 -9.89 18.44
CA LEU A 329 -15.28 -9.97 19.53
C LEU A 329 -14.46 -8.70 19.73
N ARG A 330 -14.08 -8.01 18.65
CA ARG A 330 -13.10 -6.91 18.64
C ARG A 330 -13.71 -5.52 18.40
N GLY A 331 -15.01 -5.46 18.13
CA GLY A 331 -15.74 -4.20 17.92
C GLY A 331 -15.86 -3.81 16.45
N ARG A 332 -16.46 -2.63 16.21
CA ARG A 332 -16.86 -2.15 14.88
C ARG A 332 -15.84 -1.23 14.21
N GLU A 333 -14.85 -0.77 14.96
CA GLU A 333 -13.86 0.19 14.48
C GLU A 333 -12.56 -0.52 14.11
N GLU A 334 -12.03 -0.21 12.93
CA GLU A 334 -10.77 -0.74 12.41
C GLU A 334 -9.82 0.42 12.14
N THR A 335 -8.67 0.40 12.80
CA THR A 335 -7.50 1.22 12.47
C THR A 335 -6.66 0.52 11.40
N PRO A 336 -5.83 1.25 10.63
CA PRO A 336 -4.93 0.64 9.63
C PRO A 336 -4.03 -0.47 10.19
N GLU A 337 -3.59 -0.33 11.44
CA GLU A 337 -2.81 -1.34 12.16
C GLU A 337 -3.64 -2.60 12.41
N GLN A 338 -4.88 -2.45 12.87
CA GLN A 338 -5.80 -3.59 13.08
C GLN A 338 -6.10 -4.33 11.76
N ILE A 339 -6.20 -3.62 10.64
CA ILE A 339 -6.38 -4.26 9.32
C ILE A 339 -5.16 -5.13 8.98
N ALA A 340 -3.94 -4.62 9.20
CA ALA A 340 -2.70 -5.37 8.97
C ALA A 340 -2.55 -6.56 9.93
N GLU A 341 -3.07 -6.44 11.15
CA GLU A 341 -3.15 -7.50 12.16
C GLU A 341 -4.34 -8.45 11.95
N GLY A 342 -5.00 -8.42 10.80
CA GLY A 342 -6.07 -9.37 10.49
C GLY A 342 -7.38 -9.08 11.22
N GLY A 343 -7.75 -7.81 11.28
CA GLY A 343 -9.06 -7.33 11.69
C GLY A 343 -10.21 -7.92 10.87
N PHE A 344 -11.47 -7.56 11.16
CA PHE A 344 -12.63 -8.17 10.51
C PHE A 344 -12.76 -7.81 9.02
N LEU A 345 -12.18 -6.68 8.59
CA LEU A 345 -12.33 -6.20 7.21
C LEU A 345 -11.64 -7.15 6.21
N LEU A 346 -10.41 -7.58 6.50
CA LEU A 346 -9.65 -8.45 5.60
C LEU A 346 -10.35 -9.79 5.26
N PRO A 347 -10.82 -10.59 6.24
CA PRO A 347 -11.60 -11.79 5.95
C PRO A 347 -12.91 -11.49 5.20
N ALA A 348 -13.56 -10.34 5.46
CA ALA A 348 -14.76 -9.96 4.74
C ALA A 348 -14.47 -9.74 3.24
N LEU A 349 -13.35 -9.08 2.93
CA LEU A 349 -12.91 -8.84 1.56
C LEU A 349 -12.48 -10.13 0.85
N LEU A 350 -11.77 -11.02 1.55
CA LEU A 350 -11.42 -12.34 1.01
C LEU A 350 -12.66 -13.18 0.74
N GLY A 351 -13.62 -13.20 1.68
CA GLY A 351 -14.90 -13.87 1.50
C GLY A 351 -15.68 -13.33 0.30
N LEU A 352 -15.72 -12.00 0.13
CA LEU A 352 -16.33 -11.35 -1.04
C LEU A 352 -15.66 -11.81 -2.35
N GLY A 353 -14.33 -11.73 -2.44
CA GLY A 353 -13.60 -12.13 -3.64
C GLY A 353 -13.77 -13.61 -3.99
N LEU A 354 -13.78 -14.49 -2.98
CA LEU A 354 -13.99 -15.93 -3.18
C LEU A 354 -15.42 -16.24 -3.63
N LEU A 355 -16.44 -15.56 -3.10
CA LEU A 355 -17.83 -15.69 -3.58
C LEU A 355 -17.95 -15.22 -5.02
N GLN A 356 -17.28 -14.13 -5.40
CA GLN A 356 -17.28 -13.66 -6.79
C GLN A 356 -16.61 -14.65 -7.73
N TYR A 357 -15.46 -15.22 -7.33
CA TYR A 357 -14.79 -16.24 -8.12
C TYR A 357 -15.65 -17.51 -8.24
N ALA A 358 -16.29 -17.95 -7.15
CA ALA A 358 -17.23 -19.07 -7.19
C ALA A 358 -18.42 -18.80 -8.13
N ALA A 359 -18.95 -17.57 -8.13
CA ALA A 359 -20.02 -17.17 -9.05
C ALA A 359 -19.56 -17.19 -10.51
N ALA A 360 -18.36 -16.70 -10.81
CA ALA A 360 -17.78 -16.69 -12.16
C ALA A 360 -17.50 -18.10 -12.71
N VAL A 361 -17.11 -19.04 -11.85
CA VAL A 361 -16.89 -20.45 -12.26
C VAL A 361 -18.22 -21.18 -12.47
N ARG A 362 -19.28 -20.80 -11.74
CA ARG A 362 -20.56 -21.52 -11.72
C ARG A 362 -21.56 -21.06 -12.79
N PHE A 363 -21.54 -19.79 -13.14
CA PHE A 363 -22.51 -19.18 -14.05
C PHE A 363 -21.80 -18.62 -15.28
N GLU A 364 -22.49 -18.58 -16.42
CA GLU A 364 -21.97 -18.02 -17.66
C GLU A 364 -22.92 -16.95 -18.22
N GLY A 365 -22.37 -15.99 -18.97
CA GLY A 365 -23.15 -15.00 -19.72
C GLY A 365 -23.94 -14.03 -18.81
N PRO A 366 -25.21 -13.72 -19.13
CA PRO A 366 -26.01 -12.78 -18.33
C PRO A 366 -26.26 -13.23 -16.88
N ALA A 367 -26.31 -14.55 -16.63
CA ALA A 367 -26.49 -15.10 -15.29
C ALA A 367 -25.24 -14.88 -14.41
N GLU A 368 -24.05 -14.91 -15.00
CA GLU A 368 -22.79 -14.58 -14.35
C GLU A 368 -22.77 -13.13 -13.88
N ALA A 369 -23.13 -12.19 -14.78
CA ALA A 369 -23.23 -10.77 -14.45
C ALA A 369 -24.18 -10.53 -13.27
N LEU A 370 -25.35 -11.19 -13.25
CA LEU A 370 -26.31 -11.11 -12.16
C LEU A 370 -25.75 -11.71 -10.85
N ALA A 371 -25.12 -12.88 -10.91
CA ALA A 371 -24.57 -13.52 -9.72
C ALA A 371 -23.46 -12.68 -9.07
N LEU A 372 -22.52 -12.17 -9.89
CA LEU A 372 -21.47 -11.25 -9.45
C LEU A 372 -22.05 -9.96 -8.86
N PHE A 373 -23.10 -9.43 -9.49
CA PHE A 373 -23.82 -8.26 -9.02
C PHE A 373 -24.45 -8.51 -7.64
N PHE A 374 -25.20 -9.60 -7.45
CA PHE A 374 -25.83 -9.90 -6.16
C PHE A 374 -24.82 -10.06 -5.04
N VAL A 375 -23.69 -10.73 -5.31
CA VAL A 375 -22.61 -10.89 -4.32
C VAL A 375 -22.05 -9.52 -3.89
N ALA A 376 -21.78 -8.63 -4.85
CA ALA A 376 -21.30 -7.28 -4.56
C ALA A 376 -22.36 -6.41 -3.85
N GLU A 377 -23.61 -6.47 -4.30
CA GLU A 377 -24.74 -5.71 -3.74
C GLU A 377 -25.00 -6.08 -2.27
N LEU A 378 -24.98 -7.37 -1.95
CA LEU A 378 -25.10 -7.84 -0.56
C LEU A 378 -23.99 -7.27 0.32
N ALA A 379 -22.76 -7.16 -0.19
CA ALA A 379 -21.65 -6.56 0.53
C ALA A 379 -21.78 -5.03 0.69
N VAL A 380 -22.31 -4.33 -0.33
CA VAL A 380 -22.62 -2.89 -0.24
C VAL A 380 -23.67 -2.65 0.84
N LEU A 381 -24.76 -3.41 0.83
CA LEU A 381 -25.82 -3.32 1.83
C LEU A 381 -25.31 -3.69 3.23
N ALA A 382 -24.52 -4.75 3.37
CA ALA A 382 -23.90 -5.12 4.63
C ALA A 382 -23.01 -3.98 5.17
N GLY A 383 -22.20 -3.34 4.31
CA GLY A 383 -21.42 -2.17 4.66
C GLY A 383 -22.26 -0.96 5.05
N ALA A 384 -23.42 -0.77 4.42
CA ALA A 384 -24.38 0.28 4.78
C ALA A 384 -25.00 0.05 6.17
N PHE A 385 -25.52 -1.16 6.42
CA PHE A 385 -26.10 -1.52 7.71
C PHE A 385 -25.08 -1.51 8.86
N ALA A 386 -23.83 -1.89 8.58
CA ALA A 386 -22.75 -1.87 9.57
C ALA A 386 -22.15 -0.47 9.81
N GLY A 387 -22.51 0.53 9.00
CA GLY A 387 -21.91 1.88 9.05
C GLY A 387 -20.45 1.93 8.56
N LEU A 388 -20.01 0.90 7.83
CA LEU A 388 -18.63 0.72 7.39
C LEU A 388 -18.41 1.30 5.99
N ARG A 389 -18.05 2.59 5.94
CA ARG A 389 -17.81 3.29 4.66
C ARG A 389 -16.77 2.58 3.81
N ILE A 390 -15.65 2.14 4.38
CA ILE A 390 -14.56 1.45 3.63
C ILE A 390 -15.09 0.20 2.94
N LEU A 391 -15.88 -0.62 3.63
CA LEU A 391 -16.48 -1.82 3.03
C LEU A 391 -17.43 -1.46 1.89
N GLN A 392 -18.21 -0.38 2.02
CA GLN A 392 -19.08 0.09 0.93
C GLN A 392 -18.27 0.48 -0.31
N TRP A 393 -17.18 1.23 -0.15
CA TRP A 393 -16.32 1.62 -1.28
C TRP A 393 -15.74 0.40 -2.01
N ILE A 394 -15.24 -0.58 -1.25
CA ILE A 394 -14.64 -1.78 -1.83
C ILE A 394 -15.70 -2.67 -2.46
N ALA A 395 -16.84 -2.87 -1.81
CA ALA A 395 -17.96 -3.63 -2.36
C ALA A 395 -18.54 -2.97 -3.62
N THR A 396 -18.49 -1.63 -3.69
CA THR A 396 -18.87 -0.90 -4.91
C THR A 396 -17.88 -1.14 -6.04
N ALA A 397 -16.57 -1.16 -5.75
CA ALA A 397 -15.57 -1.55 -6.73
C ALA A 397 -15.71 -3.01 -7.17
N ALA A 398 -16.20 -3.88 -6.29
CA ALA A 398 -16.53 -5.27 -6.61
C ALA A 398 -17.71 -5.41 -7.58
N LEU A 399 -18.40 -4.33 -7.98
CA LEU A 399 -19.34 -4.35 -9.10
C LEU A 399 -18.64 -4.32 -10.46
N LEU A 400 -17.35 -3.96 -10.54
CA LEU A 400 -16.64 -3.88 -11.81
C LEU A 400 -16.61 -5.20 -12.60
N PRO A 401 -16.41 -6.39 -11.98
CA PRO A 401 -16.53 -7.67 -12.68
C PRO A 401 -17.92 -7.89 -13.30
N SER A 402 -19.01 -7.54 -12.59
CA SER A 402 -20.36 -7.70 -13.16
C SER A 402 -20.59 -6.74 -14.34
N LEU A 403 -20.03 -5.53 -14.27
CA LEU A 403 -20.03 -4.58 -15.39
C LEU A 403 -19.23 -5.11 -16.57
N TYR A 404 -18.04 -5.67 -16.34
CA TYR A 404 -17.20 -6.25 -17.39
C TYR A 404 -17.93 -7.37 -18.13
N VAL A 405 -18.51 -8.33 -17.39
CA VAL A 405 -19.29 -9.43 -17.98
C VAL A 405 -20.51 -8.88 -18.72
N LEU A 406 -21.18 -7.87 -18.17
CA LEU A 406 -22.27 -7.20 -18.87
C LEU A 406 -21.81 -6.59 -20.21
N PHE A 407 -20.70 -5.85 -20.23
CA PHE A 407 -20.14 -5.25 -21.43
C PHE A 407 -19.70 -6.29 -22.48
N ASP A 408 -19.06 -7.39 -22.07
CA ASP A 408 -18.72 -8.50 -22.97
C ASP A 408 -19.97 -9.04 -23.66
N ASN A 409 -21.04 -9.24 -22.88
CA ASN A 409 -22.33 -9.70 -23.39
C ASN A 409 -23.05 -8.65 -24.25
N MET A 410 -22.72 -7.35 -24.18
CA MET A 410 -23.34 -6.33 -25.03
C MET A 410 -23.03 -6.52 -26.52
N SER A 411 -21.87 -7.11 -26.81
CA SER A 411 -21.43 -7.43 -28.17
C SER A 411 -22.19 -8.61 -28.80
N ARG A 412 -22.87 -9.42 -27.98
CA ARG A 412 -23.59 -10.62 -28.44
C ARG A 412 -24.93 -10.21 -29.08
N PRO A 413 -25.30 -10.81 -30.23
CA PRO A 413 -26.52 -10.46 -30.96
C PRO A 413 -27.79 -11.08 -30.37
N GLU A 414 -27.71 -11.79 -29.24
CA GLU A 414 -28.83 -12.51 -28.65
C GLU A 414 -29.94 -11.55 -28.21
N GLN A 415 -31.15 -11.83 -28.68
CA GLN A 415 -32.37 -11.07 -28.37
C GLN A 415 -33.44 -12.02 -27.86
N PHE A 416 -34.27 -11.52 -26.96
CA PHE A 416 -35.49 -12.19 -26.54
C PHE A 416 -36.69 -11.27 -26.80
N SER A 417 -37.84 -11.88 -27.09
CA SER A 417 -39.09 -11.16 -27.30
C SER A 417 -40.01 -11.37 -26.11
N TYR A 418 -40.43 -10.28 -25.47
CA TYR A 418 -41.35 -10.32 -24.34
C TYR A 418 -42.34 -9.14 -24.46
N PHE A 419 -43.65 -9.42 -24.40
CA PHE A 419 -44.72 -8.42 -24.63
C PHE A 419 -44.60 -7.61 -25.94
N GLY A 420 -44.08 -8.22 -27.01
CA GLY A 420 -43.91 -7.54 -28.31
C GLY A 420 -42.73 -6.57 -28.37
N LEU A 421 -41.93 -6.46 -27.31
CA LEU A 421 -40.64 -5.77 -27.31
C LEU A 421 -39.54 -6.80 -27.60
N THR A 422 -38.72 -6.52 -28.62
CA THR A 422 -37.48 -7.27 -28.90
C THR A 422 -36.35 -6.55 -28.19
N LEU A 423 -35.80 -7.18 -27.16
CA LEU A 423 -34.71 -6.61 -26.35
C LEU A 423 -33.52 -7.54 -26.39
N ARG A 424 -32.31 -6.96 -26.28
CA ARG A 424 -31.10 -7.74 -26.08
C ARG A 424 -31.11 -8.38 -24.69
N VAL A 425 -30.56 -9.58 -24.57
CA VAL A 425 -30.59 -10.37 -23.31
C VAL A 425 -29.94 -9.63 -22.12
N TRP A 426 -28.96 -8.77 -22.38
CA TRP A 426 -28.28 -7.98 -21.35
C TRP A 426 -29.06 -6.73 -20.88
N THR A 427 -30.06 -6.28 -21.63
CA THR A 427 -30.78 -5.01 -21.36
C THR A 427 -31.51 -5.00 -20.01
N PRO A 428 -32.26 -6.04 -19.62
CA PRO A 428 -32.87 -6.11 -18.29
C PRO A 428 -31.83 -6.11 -17.17
N VAL A 429 -30.68 -6.76 -17.38
CA VAL A 429 -29.59 -6.82 -16.41
C VAL A 429 -29.00 -5.42 -16.20
N ALA A 430 -28.73 -4.67 -17.28
CA ALA A 430 -28.24 -3.29 -17.20
C ALA A 430 -29.20 -2.36 -16.44
N ILE A 431 -30.51 -2.50 -16.68
CA ILE A 431 -31.55 -1.71 -15.99
C ILE A 431 -31.60 -2.06 -14.50
N LEU A 432 -31.54 -3.35 -14.15
CA LEU A 432 -31.50 -3.80 -12.75
C LEU A 432 -30.28 -3.26 -12.02
N LEU A 433 -29.09 -3.33 -12.64
CA LEU A 433 -27.86 -2.77 -12.08
C LEU A 433 -27.98 -1.25 -11.88
N ALA A 434 -28.53 -0.53 -12.87
CA ALA A 434 -28.75 0.91 -12.73
C ALA A 434 -29.71 1.24 -11.57
N ALA A 435 -30.82 0.51 -11.45
CA ALA A 435 -31.78 0.69 -10.38
C ALA A 435 -31.15 0.47 -9.01
N ALA A 436 -30.32 -0.57 -8.88
CA ALA A 436 -29.56 -0.83 -7.66
C ALA A 436 -28.58 0.31 -7.33
N MET A 437 -27.91 0.91 -8.32
CA MET A 437 -27.04 2.06 -8.06
C MET A 437 -27.86 3.24 -7.49
N PHE A 438 -29.03 3.54 -8.04
CA PHE A 438 -29.88 4.59 -7.48
C PHE A 438 -30.42 4.24 -6.08
N LEU A 439 -30.68 2.96 -5.79
CA LEU A 439 -31.06 2.49 -4.45
C LEU A 439 -29.88 2.64 -3.47
N ASN A 440 -28.68 2.24 -3.87
CA ASN A 440 -27.46 2.41 -3.09
C ASN A 440 -27.15 3.87 -2.81
N ARG A 441 -27.43 4.77 -3.77
CA ARG A 441 -27.36 6.23 -3.53
C ARG A 441 -28.30 6.68 -2.40
N ALA A 442 -29.48 6.06 -2.28
CA ALA A 442 -30.46 6.38 -1.24
C ALA A 442 -30.05 5.81 0.13
N VAL A 443 -29.49 4.60 0.16
CA VAL A 443 -29.13 3.90 1.40
C VAL A 443 -27.74 4.31 1.92
N ALA A 444 -26.73 4.28 1.06
CA ALA A 444 -25.32 4.55 1.43
C ALA A 444 -24.92 6.03 1.28
N GLY A 445 -25.71 6.84 0.57
CA GLY A 445 -25.52 8.29 0.47
C GLY A 445 -24.32 8.75 -0.36
N TRP A 446 -23.53 7.84 -0.94
CA TRP A 446 -22.40 8.19 -1.79
C TRP A 446 -22.85 8.66 -3.18
N GLN A 447 -22.44 9.86 -3.58
CA GLN A 447 -22.82 10.51 -4.84
C GLN A 447 -22.34 9.75 -6.09
N GLY A 448 -21.29 8.94 -5.98
CA GLY A 448 -20.74 8.14 -7.08
C GLY A 448 -21.75 7.20 -7.73
N PHE A 449 -22.65 6.64 -6.93
CA PHE A 449 -23.70 5.75 -7.40
C PHE A 449 -24.64 6.39 -8.43
N THR A 450 -24.91 7.70 -8.31
CA THR A 450 -25.73 8.44 -9.27
C THR A 450 -25.08 8.46 -10.66
N TYR A 451 -23.76 8.68 -10.73
CA TYR A 451 -23.02 8.67 -11.99
C TYR A 451 -22.95 7.27 -12.59
N LEU A 452 -22.67 6.25 -11.77
CA LEU A 452 -22.64 4.85 -12.21
C LEU A 452 -24.00 4.39 -12.76
N GLY A 453 -25.09 4.67 -12.03
CA GLY A 453 -26.45 4.37 -12.48
C GLY A 453 -26.82 5.10 -13.77
N THR A 454 -26.36 6.35 -13.93
CA THR A 454 -26.57 7.13 -15.17
C THR A 454 -25.86 6.48 -16.36
N VAL A 455 -24.57 6.15 -16.24
CA VAL A 455 -23.80 5.49 -17.30
C VAL A 455 -24.40 4.14 -17.67
N LEU A 456 -24.85 3.36 -16.68
CA LEU A 456 -25.51 2.07 -16.89
C LEU A 456 -26.83 2.18 -17.64
N LEU A 457 -27.59 3.27 -17.47
CA LEU A 457 -28.80 3.53 -18.27
C LEU A 457 -28.49 4.04 -19.67
N MET A 458 -27.37 4.74 -19.87
CA MET A 458 -27.01 5.24 -21.20
C MET A 458 -26.75 4.10 -22.19
N ALA A 459 -26.16 2.98 -21.75
CA ALA A 459 -25.87 1.83 -22.60
C ALA A 459 -27.11 1.19 -23.25
N PRO A 460 -28.16 0.76 -22.51
CA PRO A 460 -29.37 0.20 -23.11
C PRO A 460 -30.13 1.23 -23.94
N ILE A 461 -30.14 2.51 -23.55
CA ILE A 461 -30.71 3.59 -24.38
C ILE A 461 -30.00 3.66 -25.74
N GLY A 462 -28.66 3.61 -25.76
CA GLY A 462 -27.89 3.67 -27.00
C GLY A 462 -28.04 2.45 -27.90
N HIS A 463 -28.27 1.25 -27.36
CA HIS A 463 -28.29 0.02 -28.15
C HIS A 463 -29.68 -0.47 -28.57
N GLU A 464 -30.72 -0.02 -27.86
CA GLU A 464 -32.12 -0.40 -28.14
C GLU A 464 -32.86 0.66 -28.98
N LEU A 465 -32.43 1.94 -28.92
CA LEU A 465 -32.94 2.97 -29.82
C LEU A 465 -32.22 2.91 -31.16
N SER A 466 -32.90 3.34 -32.23
CA SER A 466 -32.27 3.47 -33.55
C SER A 466 -31.23 4.58 -33.54
N SER A 467 -30.18 4.48 -34.38
CA SER A 467 -29.06 5.43 -34.46
C SER A 467 -29.44 6.91 -34.60
N LYS A 468 -30.62 7.20 -35.17
CA LYS A 468 -31.14 8.58 -35.27
C LYS A 468 -31.79 9.10 -33.98
N ARG A 469 -32.15 8.21 -33.05
CA ARG A 469 -32.90 8.49 -31.82
C ARG A 469 -32.08 8.28 -30.55
N GLU A 470 -30.90 7.65 -30.61
CA GLU A 470 -30.00 7.48 -29.45
C GLU A 470 -29.70 8.82 -28.74
N PRO A 471 -29.34 9.91 -29.46
CA PRO A 471 -29.04 11.18 -28.79
C PRO A 471 -30.27 11.79 -28.11
N LEU A 472 -31.46 11.61 -28.70
CA LEU A 472 -32.72 12.05 -28.08
C LEU A 472 -32.99 11.28 -26.78
N GLY A 473 -32.69 9.98 -26.73
CA GLY A 473 -32.81 9.16 -25.53
C GLY A 473 -31.85 9.58 -24.40
N TRP A 474 -30.61 9.93 -24.72
CA TRP A 474 -29.68 10.46 -23.72
C TRP A 474 -30.04 11.88 -23.28
N MET A 475 -30.62 12.71 -24.16
CA MET A 475 -31.12 14.04 -23.79
C MET A 475 -32.35 13.95 -22.88
N THR A 476 -33.27 13.00 -23.09
CA THR A 476 -34.39 12.79 -22.19
C THR A 476 -33.93 12.28 -20.82
N LEU A 477 -32.96 11.36 -20.77
CA LEU A 477 -32.32 10.94 -19.52
C LEU A 477 -31.68 12.14 -18.79
N ALA A 478 -30.92 12.97 -19.50
CA ALA A 478 -30.32 14.18 -18.93
C ALA A 478 -31.39 15.14 -18.39
N ALA A 479 -32.50 15.34 -19.09
CA ALA A 479 -33.61 16.18 -18.64
C ALA A 479 -34.27 15.64 -17.35
N VAL A 480 -34.50 14.32 -17.27
CA VAL A 480 -35.06 13.67 -16.07
C VAL A 480 -34.12 13.83 -14.87
N LEU A 481 -32.82 13.59 -15.05
CA LEU A 481 -31.81 13.78 -14.01
C LEU A 481 -31.73 15.25 -13.56
N LEU A 482 -31.81 16.19 -14.50
CA LEU A 482 -31.77 17.62 -14.21
C LEU A 482 -33.01 18.07 -13.43
N GLN A 483 -34.20 17.63 -13.85
CA GLN A 483 -35.46 17.93 -13.17
C GLN A 483 -35.43 17.42 -11.73
N ARG A 484 -35.01 16.16 -11.52
CA ARG A 484 -34.88 15.56 -10.19
C ARG A 484 -33.83 16.27 -9.34
N GLY A 485 -32.67 16.61 -9.94
CA GLY A 485 -31.59 17.34 -9.28
C GLY A 485 -31.96 18.77 -8.87
N TYR A 486 -32.86 19.43 -9.61
CA TYR A 486 -33.41 20.73 -9.21
C TYR A 486 -34.47 20.59 -8.11
N ALA A 487 -35.43 19.68 -8.28
CA ALA A 487 -36.52 19.46 -7.33
C ALA A 487 -36.01 19.10 -5.92
N GLU A 488 -35.07 18.16 -5.83
CA GLU A 488 -34.56 17.63 -4.55
C GLU A 488 -33.28 18.33 -4.07
N ARG A 489 -32.82 19.36 -4.79
CA ARG A 489 -31.54 20.07 -4.55
C ARG A 489 -30.28 19.18 -4.55
N TRP A 490 -30.33 18.04 -5.24
CA TRP A 490 -29.20 17.11 -5.34
C TRP A 490 -28.18 17.56 -6.39
N ARG A 491 -26.95 17.83 -5.96
CA ARG A 491 -25.87 18.33 -6.83
C ARG A 491 -25.37 17.28 -7.82
N ASP A 492 -25.28 16.04 -7.39
CA ASP A 492 -24.78 14.90 -8.14
C ASP A 492 -25.68 14.56 -9.34
N PHE A 493 -27.00 14.65 -9.20
CA PHE A 493 -27.94 14.49 -10.31
C PHE A 493 -27.78 15.57 -11.39
N ARG A 494 -27.46 16.81 -10.99
CA ARG A 494 -27.20 17.90 -11.94
C ARG A 494 -25.91 17.69 -12.72
N TRP A 495 -24.84 17.26 -12.06
CA TRP A 495 -23.58 16.94 -12.72
C TRP A 495 -23.70 15.71 -13.63
N ALA A 496 -24.44 14.69 -13.21
CA ALA A 496 -24.72 13.52 -14.05
C ALA A 496 -25.53 13.91 -15.29
N ALA A 497 -26.53 14.79 -15.15
CA ALA A 497 -27.28 15.35 -16.27
C ALA A 497 -26.39 16.11 -17.25
N LEU A 498 -25.46 16.94 -16.75
CA LEU A 498 -24.52 17.69 -17.58
C LEU A 498 -23.55 16.77 -18.32
N GLY A 499 -23.00 15.76 -17.66
CA GLY A 499 -22.14 14.76 -18.29
C GLY A 499 -22.87 13.97 -19.39
N CYS A 500 -24.08 13.50 -19.10
CA CYS A 500 -24.94 12.81 -20.07
C CYS A 500 -25.28 13.70 -21.27
N GLY A 501 -25.61 14.97 -21.03
CA GLY A 501 -25.89 15.96 -22.08
C GLY A 501 -24.67 16.33 -22.93
N ALA A 502 -23.48 16.44 -22.31
CA ALA A 502 -22.23 16.68 -23.01
C ALA A 502 -21.84 15.49 -23.89
N PHE A 503 -21.98 14.26 -23.38
CA PHE A 503 -21.75 13.05 -24.18
C PHE A 503 -22.72 12.95 -25.35
N ALA A 504 -24.01 13.16 -25.12
CA ALA A 504 -25.01 13.21 -26.19
C ALA A 504 -24.65 14.27 -27.25
N SER A 505 -24.13 15.42 -26.81
CA SER A 505 -23.66 16.47 -27.71
C SER A 505 -22.41 16.06 -28.50
N LEU A 506 -21.43 15.39 -27.89
CA LEU A 506 -20.23 14.88 -28.55
C LEU A 506 -20.57 13.86 -29.65
N VAL A 507 -21.51 12.94 -29.40
CA VAL A 507 -21.97 11.99 -30.42
C VAL A 507 -22.67 12.73 -31.56
N LEU A 508 -23.43 13.78 -31.25
CA LEU A 508 -24.00 14.66 -32.27
C LEU A 508 -22.93 15.44 -33.07
N MET A 509 -21.75 15.72 -32.50
CA MET A 509 -20.63 16.39 -33.19
C MET A 509 -19.99 15.52 -34.27
N ASP A 510 -19.88 14.21 -34.04
CA ASP A 510 -19.36 13.25 -35.02
C ASP A 510 -20.34 13.08 -36.20
N SER A 511 -21.64 13.30 -35.94
CA SER A 511 -22.68 13.40 -36.96
C SER A 511 -22.74 14.79 -37.65
N ALA A 512 -21.64 15.19 -38.29
CA ALA A 512 -21.52 16.20 -39.36
C ALA A 512 -22.21 17.59 -39.23
N SER A 513 -22.77 17.99 -38.09
CA SER A 513 -23.41 19.30 -37.94
C SER A 513 -22.77 20.13 -36.83
N TRP A 514 -21.81 20.97 -37.22
CA TRP A 514 -21.16 21.99 -36.38
C TRP A 514 -22.15 22.90 -35.61
N ARG A 515 -23.41 22.96 -36.06
CA ARG A 515 -24.53 23.66 -35.39
C ARG A 515 -25.01 22.95 -34.12
N MET A 516 -24.94 21.62 -34.06
CA MET A 516 -25.25 20.84 -32.85
C MET A 516 -24.08 20.85 -31.85
N THR A 517 -22.85 20.93 -32.35
CA THR A 517 -21.63 21.21 -31.58
C THR A 517 -21.72 22.54 -30.83
N LEU A 518 -22.13 23.61 -31.52
CA LEU A 518 -22.36 24.91 -30.92
C LEU A 518 -23.53 24.88 -29.92
N ALA A 519 -24.59 24.14 -30.20
CA ALA A 519 -25.71 23.97 -29.27
C ALA A 519 -25.28 23.23 -27.97
N GLY A 520 -24.50 22.16 -28.08
CA GLY A 520 -23.95 21.46 -26.92
C GLY A 520 -22.92 22.28 -26.14
N ALA A 521 -22.01 22.97 -26.84
CA ALA A 521 -21.03 23.85 -26.23
C ALA A 521 -21.68 25.07 -25.55
N SER A 522 -22.75 25.61 -26.11
CA SER A 522 -23.53 26.71 -25.54
C SER A 522 -24.39 26.28 -24.37
N ILE A 523 -24.95 25.06 -24.37
CA ILE A 523 -25.66 24.50 -23.21
C ILE A 523 -24.67 24.20 -22.08
N ALA A 524 -23.49 23.65 -22.38
CA ALA A 524 -22.43 23.42 -21.40
C ALA A 524 -21.85 24.73 -20.85
N ALA A 525 -21.64 25.74 -21.71
CA ALA A 525 -21.20 27.07 -21.31
C ALA A 525 -22.28 27.84 -20.54
N ALA A 526 -23.56 27.71 -20.91
CA ALA A 526 -24.68 28.32 -20.19
C ALA A 526 -24.87 27.67 -18.81
N ALA A 527 -24.72 26.34 -18.71
CA ALA A 527 -24.73 25.63 -17.44
C ALA A 527 -23.54 26.02 -16.55
N ALA A 528 -22.33 26.14 -17.13
CA ALA A 528 -21.14 26.61 -16.42
C ALA A 528 -21.28 28.06 -15.95
N ALA A 529 -21.87 28.94 -16.78
CA ALA A 529 -22.15 30.34 -16.45
C ALA A 529 -23.22 30.48 -15.35
N GLN A 530 -24.29 29.67 -15.38
CA GLN A 530 -25.31 29.64 -14.32
C GLN A 530 -24.78 29.05 -13.00
N LEU A 531 -23.80 28.12 -13.05
CA LEU A 531 -23.12 27.58 -11.87
C LEU A 531 -22.10 28.56 -11.28
N ALA A 532 -21.45 29.39 -12.12
CA ALA A 532 -20.58 30.48 -11.69
C ALA A 532 -21.38 31.64 -11.06
N TYR A 533 -22.58 31.93 -11.58
CA TYR A 533 -23.49 32.94 -11.04
C TYR A 533 -24.08 32.57 -9.67
N CYS A 534 -24.19 31.26 -9.36
CA CYS A 534 -24.73 30.76 -8.08
C CYS A 534 -23.71 30.70 -6.92
N GLY A 535 -22.53 31.32 -7.02
CA GLY A 535 -21.65 31.58 -5.86
C GLY A 535 -20.99 30.35 -5.19
N ALA A 536 -20.90 29.21 -5.85
CA ALA A 536 -20.23 28.03 -5.30
C ALA A 536 -18.72 28.07 -5.61
N ARG A 537 -17.90 28.56 -4.67
CA ARG A 537 -16.41 28.63 -4.76
C ARG A 537 -15.71 27.34 -5.21
N PHE A 538 -16.37 26.18 -5.12
CA PHE A 538 -15.83 24.86 -5.50
C PHE A 538 -16.01 24.49 -6.99
N SER A 539 -16.77 25.26 -7.79
CA SER A 539 -17.11 24.91 -9.18
C SER A 539 -16.08 25.36 -10.24
N ALA A 540 -15.13 26.23 -9.90
CA ALA A 540 -14.14 26.76 -10.84
C ALA A 540 -13.01 25.76 -11.18
N ALA A 541 -12.65 24.87 -10.24
CA ALA A 541 -11.52 23.96 -10.40
C ALA A 541 -11.79 22.84 -11.44
N GLY A 542 -13.01 22.28 -11.47
CA GLY A 542 -13.40 21.24 -12.42
C GLY A 542 -13.49 21.74 -13.87
N ALA A 543 -13.97 22.97 -14.05
CA ALA A 543 -13.94 23.65 -15.35
C ALA A 543 -12.51 23.95 -15.82
N GLY A 544 -11.62 24.32 -14.90
CA GLY A 544 -10.18 24.53 -15.18
C GLY A 544 -9.46 23.27 -15.65
N THR A 545 -9.72 22.12 -15.02
CA THR A 545 -9.13 20.84 -15.45
C THR A 545 -9.61 20.40 -16.84
N GLY A 546 -10.90 20.59 -17.15
CA GLY A 546 -11.44 20.32 -18.49
C GLY A 546 -10.77 21.18 -19.57
N ALA A 547 -10.51 22.45 -19.28
CA ALA A 547 -9.81 23.36 -20.18
C ALA A 547 -8.33 22.96 -20.42
N VAL A 548 -7.61 22.54 -19.37
CA VAL A 548 -6.21 22.08 -19.50
C VAL A 548 -6.11 20.81 -20.35
N VAL A 549 -7.04 19.86 -20.19
CA VAL A 549 -7.07 18.63 -20.99
C VAL A 549 -7.37 18.93 -22.46
N LEU A 550 -8.35 19.81 -22.73
CA LEU A 550 -8.65 20.24 -24.10
C LEU A 550 -7.47 21.00 -24.74
N ALA A 551 -6.79 21.86 -23.97
CA ALA A 551 -5.58 22.55 -24.43
C ALA A 551 -4.42 21.58 -24.70
N ALA A 552 -4.20 20.58 -23.86
CA ALA A 552 -3.20 19.55 -24.07
C ALA A 552 -3.46 18.73 -25.34
N PHE A 553 -4.73 18.38 -25.59
CA PHE A 553 -5.14 17.66 -26.81
C PHE A 553 -4.98 18.53 -28.07
N ALA A 554 -5.30 19.82 -27.99
CA ALA A 554 -5.06 20.77 -29.07
C ALA A 554 -3.55 20.91 -29.37
N LEU A 555 -2.70 21.06 -28.34
CA LEU A 555 -1.24 21.15 -28.50
C LEU A 555 -0.64 19.88 -29.12
N ALA A 556 -1.14 18.69 -28.73
CA ALA A 556 -0.68 17.42 -29.29
C ALA A 556 -1.04 17.24 -30.77
N ARG A 557 -2.08 17.93 -31.26
CA ARG A 557 -2.45 17.93 -32.68
C ARG A 557 -1.76 19.03 -33.47
N ALA A 558 -1.32 20.11 -32.81
CA ALA A 558 -0.74 21.28 -33.45
C ALA A 558 0.79 21.25 -33.56
N LEU A 559 1.48 20.50 -32.68
CA LEU A 559 2.95 20.49 -32.60
C LEU A 559 3.56 19.19 -33.18
N PRO A 560 4.81 19.24 -33.68
CA PRO A 560 5.57 18.04 -34.00
C PRO A 560 5.74 17.13 -32.76
N PRO A 561 5.72 15.78 -32.91
CA PRO A 561 5.69 14.85 -31.77
C PRO A 561 6.78 15.07 -30.71
N ILE A 562 8.00 15.40 -31.14
CA ILE A 562 9.16 15.62 -30.25
C ILE A 562 9.00 16.84 -29.32
N TRP A 563 8.21 17.84 -29.74
CA TRP A 563 7.94 19.07 -28.99
C TRP A 563 6.69 18.99 -28.10
N VAL A 564 5.90 17.91 -28.19
CA VAL A 564 4.66 17.77 -27.41
C VAL A 564 4.95 17.68 -25.90
N ALA A 565 5.98 16.93 -25.52
CA ALA A 565 6.36 16.78 -24.11
C ALA A 565 6.79 18.10 -23.45
N PRO A 566 7.73 18.90 -24.00
CA PRO A 566 8.08 20.19 -23.41
C PRO A 566 6.92 21.19 -23.44
N ALA A 567 6.05 21.15 -24.46
CA ALA A 567 4.85 22.01 -24.50
C ALA A 567 3.84 21.64 -23.40
N TRP A 568 3.62 20.36 -23.15
CA TRP A 568 2.80 19.89 -22.03
C TRP A 568 3.45 20.22 -20.68
N ALA A 569 4.77 20.13 -20.56
CA ALA A 569 5.50 20.55 -19.35
C ALA A 569 5.36 22.06 -19.09
N ALA A 570 5.37 22.89 -20.14
CA ALA A 570 5.14 24.33 -20.03
C ALA A 570 3.69 24.63 -19.61
N LEU A 571 2.71 23.89 -20.15
CA LEU A 571 1.31 23.99 -19.73
C LEU A 571 1.12 23.56 -18.26
N LEU A 572 1.81 22.51 -17.83
CA LEU A 572 1.85 22.07 -16.44
C LEU A 572 2.45 23.16 -15.54
N PHE A 573 3.58 23.75 -15.93
CA PHE A 573 4.21 24.84 -15.19
C PHE A 573 3.28 26.06 -15.08
N ALA A 574 2.68 26.49 -16.20
CA ALA A 574 1.76 27.62 -16.24
C ALA A 574 0.50 27.38 -15.38
N SER A 575 -0.11 26.20 -15.50
CA SER A 575 -1.26 25.82 -14.68
C SER A 575 -0.90 25.72 -13.20
N THR A 576 0.29 25.21 -12.86
CA THR A 576 0.80 25.17 -11.47
C THR A 576 1.03 26.58 -10.93
N ALA A 577 1.62 27.49 -11.70
CA ALA A 577 1.83 28.88 -11.31
C ALA A 577 0.52 29.62 -11.04
N VAL A 578 -0.51 29.37 -11.85
CA VAL A 578 -1.88 29.89 -11.62
C VAL A 578 -2.50 29.23 -10.39
N ALA A 579 -2.39 27.91 -10.26
CA ALA A 579 -3.02 27.17 -9.18
C ALA A 579 -2.43 27.51 -7.79
N VAL A 580 -1.13 27.77 -7.69
CA VAL A 580 -0.48 28.22 -6.44
C VAL A 580 -1.00 29.59 -5.98
N ARG A 581 -1.47 30.45 -6.90
CA ARG A 581 -2.08 31.77 -6.59
C ARG A 581 -3.53 31.66 -6.15
N VAL A 582 -4.26 30.64 -6.59
CA VAL A 582 -5.69 30.45 -6.29
C VAL A 582 -5.88 29.56 -5.06
N GLU A 583 -5.35 28.33 -5.07
CA GLU A 583 -5.45 27.40 -3.94
C GLU A 583 -4.43 26.25 -4.03
N ARG A 584 -3.47 26.18 -3.08
CA ARG A 584 -2.32 25.25 -3.14
C ARG A 584 -2.69 23.76 -3.13
N ARG A 585 -3.82 23.37 -2.52
CA ARG A 585 -4.18 21.95 -2.32
C ARG A 585 -4.64 21.25 -3.61
N PHE A 586 -5.30 21.98 -4.50
CA PHE A 586 -5.84 21.41 -5.74
C PHE A 586 -4.80 21.33 -6.88
N ALA A 587 -3.78 22.21 -6.83
CA ALA A 587 -2.64 22.20 -7.76
C ALA A 587 -1.90 20.85 -7.79
N ALA A 588 -1.82 20.17 -6.64
CA ALA A 588 -0.98 18.98 -6.48
C ALA A 588 -1.55 17.71 -7.13
N PHE A 589 -2.88 17.47 -7.04
CA PHE A 589 -3.45 16.18 -7.47
C PHE A 589 -3.70 16.12 -8.99
N GLY A 590 -4.24 17.18 -9.59
CA GLY A 590 -4.41 17.28 -11.05
C GLY A 590 -3.07 17.43 -11.79
N GLY A 591 -2.12 18.16 -11.19
CA GLY A 591 -0.77 18.32 -11.73
C GLY A 591 0.03 17.02 -11.76
N PHE A 592 -0.21 16.09 -10.83
CA PHE A 592 0.49 14.80 -10.80
C PHE A 592 0.21 13.91 -12.01
N LEU A 593 -1.07 13.65 -12.31
CA LEU A 593 -1.45 12.81 -13.45
C LEU A 593 -0.99 13.43 -14.77
N PHE A 594 -1.03 14.76 -14.85
CA PHE A 594 -0.56 15.47 -16.02
C PHE A 594 0.98 15.43 -16.14
N ALA A 595 1.73 15.52 -15.03
CA ALA A 595 3.18 15.33 -15.04
C ALA A 595 3.59 13.91 -15.46
N LEU A 596 2.83 12.89 -15.06
CA LEU A 596 3.05 11.53 -15.53
C LEU A 596 2.80 11.40 -17.04
N ALA A 597 1.75 12.06 -17.56
CA ALA A 597 1.48 12.12 -18.98
C ALA A 597 2.60 12.85 -19.76
N VAL A 598 3.17 13.92 -19.19
CA VAL A 598 4.35 14.61 -19.74
C VAL A 598 5.54 13.68 -19.87
N VAL A 599 5.89 12.96 -18.80
CA VAL A 599 7.02 12.01 -18.80
C VAL A 599 6.77 10.84 -19.74
N GLY A 600 5.56 10.26 -19.70
CA GLY A 600 5.18 9.15 -20.59
C GLY A 600 5.28 9.55 -22.05
N ARG A 601 4.85 10.77 -22.40
CA ARG A 601 4.98 11.33 -23.74
C ARG A 601 6.43 11.60 -24.13
N ALA A 602 7.23 12.12 -23.19
CA ALA A 602 8.66 12.32 -23.40
C ALA A 602 9.36 11.01 -23.73
N ILE A 603 9.06 9.94 -22.99
CA ILE A 603 9.64 8.61 -23.22
C ILE A 603 9.18 8.04 -24.57
N SER A 604 7.88 8.05 -24.85
CA SER A 604 7.33 7.41 -26.05
C SER A 604 7.83 8.01 -27.36
N GLU A 605 8.09 9.32 -27.37
CA GLU A 605 8.48 10.04 -28.59
C GLU A 605 10.00 10.28 -28.70
N ASN A 606 10.72 10.39 -27.58
CA ASN A 606 12.16 10.73 -27.61
C ASN A 606 13.10 9.52 -27.47
N PHE A 607 12.62 8.34 -27.07
CA PHE A 607 13.46 7.15 -26.81
C PHE A 607 13.47 6.06 -27.90
N PRO A 608 12.56 6.04 -28.90
CA PRO A 608 12.70 5.13 -30.05
C PRO A 608 13.95 5.43 -30.93
N ASP A 609 14.43 4.41 -31.64
CA ASP A 609 15.75 4.20 -32.31
C ASP A 609 16.23 5.22 -33.39
N THR A 610 15.80 6.48 -33.34
CA THR A 610 16.22 7.55 -34.27
C THR A 610 17.45 8.29 -33.76
N ARG A 611 18.65 7.67 -33.89
CA ARG A 611 19.96 8.28 -33.55
C ARG A 611 20.33 9.51 -34.40
N ALA A 612 19.50 9.91 -35.38
CA ALA A 612 19.78 11.02 -36.27
C ALA A 612 19.59 12.42 -35.64
N GLU A 613 18.94 12.52 -34.47
CA GLU A 613 18.60 13.79 -33.82
C GLU A 613 19.02 13.86 -32.35
N THR A 614 20.17 13.28 -32.00
CA THR A 614 20.67 13.23 -30.60
C THR A 614 20.65 14.60 -29.91
N LEU A 615 21.04 15.67 -30.62
CA LEU A 615 21.08 17.03 -30.04
C LEU A 615 19.68 17.57 -29.69
N VAL A 616 18.70 17.41 -30.58
CA VAL A 616 17.31 17.84 -30.36
C VAL A 616 16.66 17.03 -29.23
N ARG A 617 16.99 15.74 -29.13
CA ARG A 617 16.56 14.86 -28.04
C ARG A 617 17.06 15.35 -26.67
N TRP A 618 18.34 15.71 -26.58
CA TRP A 618 18.89 16.28 -25.33
C TRP A 618 18.20 17.60 -24.98
N GLU A 619 17.94 18.46 -25.96
CA GLU A 619 17.24 19.73 -25.76
C GLU A 619 15.82 19.55 -25.24
N THR A 620 15.00 18.70 -25.87
CA THR A 620 13.59 18.51 -25.50
C THR A 620 13.44 17.84 -24.14
N VAL A 621 14.28 16.84 -23.83
CA VAL A 621 14.27 16.16 -22.53
C VAL A 621 14.78 17.07 -21.42
N LEU A 622 15.89 17.79 -21.64
CA LEU A 622 16.43 18.72 -20.64
C LEU A 622 15.46 19.86 -20.35
N LEU A 623 14.83 20.43 -21.38
CA LEU A 623 13.79 21.46 -21.22
C LEU A 623 12.60 20.93 -20.40
N THR A 624 12.17 19.69 -20.65
CA THR A 624 11.11 19.04 -19.88
C THR A 624 11.50 18.85 -18.42
N VAL A 625 12.72 18.40 -18.14
CA VAL A 625 13.25 18.21 -16.77
C VAL A 625 13.34 19.55 -16.03
N ILE A 626 13.85 20.60 -16.68
CA ILE A 626 13.94 21.96 -16.11
C ILE A 626 12.54 22.48 -15.74
N LEU A 627 11.55 22.29 -16.62
CA LEU A 627 10.16 22.73 -16.36
C LEU A 627 9.51 21.96 -15.20
N LEU A 628 9.80 20.66 -15.05
CA LEU A 628 9.35 19.87 -13.91
C LEU A 628 10.00 20.32 -12.60
N TYR A 629 11.30 20.61 -12.60
CA TYR A 629 11.99 21.16 -11.42
C TYR A 629 11.47 22.55 -11.06
N ALA A 630 11.26 23.42 -12.06
CA ALA A 630 10.68 24.75 -11.84
C ALA A 630 9.26 24.65 -11.26
N ALA A 631 8.43 23.72 -11.75
CA ALA A 631 7.11 23.46 -11.20
C ALA A 631 7.18 22.97 -9.75
N GLN A 632 8.15 22.12 -9.39
CA GLN A 632 8.34 21.67 -8.00
C GLN A 632 8.73 22.82 -7.07
N VAL A 633 9.65 23.68 -7.50
CA VAL A 633 10.10 24.85 -6.73
C VAL A 633 8.91 25.79 -6.45
N LEU A 634 8.01 25.98 -7.44
CA LEU A 634 6.78 26.77 -7.24
C LEU A 634 5.82 26.16 -6.20
N LEU A 635 5.72 24.83 -6.14
CA LEU A 635 4.88 24.11 -5.17
C LEU A 635 5.45 24.19 -3.74
N GLY A 636 6.77 24.31 -3.59
CA GLY A 636 7.46 24.39 -2.30
C GLY A 636 7.33 23.10 -1.47
N ARG A 637 6.88 23.23 -0.20
CA ARG A 637 6.79 22.11 0.77
C ARG A 637 5.63 21.15 0.44
N GLY A 638 5.84 20.27 -0.54
CA GLY A 638 4.93 19.20 -0.94
C GLY A 638 5.68 17.90 -1.27
N LEU A 639 4.91 16.88 -1.68
CA LEU A 639 5.47 15.60 -2.13
C LEU A 639 6.42 15.85 -3.33
N PRO A 640 7.66 15.31 -3.34
CA PRO A 640 8.72 15.67 -4.29
C PRO A 640 8.55 15.01 -5.67
N VAL A 641 7.34 14.99 -6.20
CA VAL A 641 6.97 14.11 -7.32
C VAL A 641 7.51 14.62 -8.63
N PHE A 642 7.45 15.93 -8.91
CA PHE A 642 7.98 16.48 -10.15
C PHE A 642 9.52 16.39 -10.18
N THR A 643 10.17 16.56 -9.03
CA THR A 643 11.61 16.32 -8.90
C THR A 643 12.00 14.86 -9.09
N ALA A 644 11.22 13.91 -8.55
CA ALA A 644 11.47 12.49 -8.76
C ALA A 644 11.30 12.11 -10.23
N LEU A 645 10.19 12.54 -10.85
CA LEU A 645 9.90 12.31 -12.27
C LEU A 645 10.95 12.94 -13.21
N GLY A 646 11.37 14.18 -12.93
CA GLY A 646 12.43 14.84 -13.71
C GLY A 646 13.78 14.14 -13.57
N THR A 647 14.14 13.70 -12.36
CA THR A 647 15.37 12.94 -12.13
C THR A 647 15.33 11.60 -12.85
N LEU A 648 14.23 10.85 -12.76
CA LEU A 648 14.07 9.58 -13.46
C LEU A 648 14.18 9.74 -14.99
N LEU A 649 13.62 10.82 -15.54
CA LEU A 649 13.69 11.10 -16.98
C LEU A 649 15.12 11.46 -17.43
N LEU A 650 15.88 12.19 -16.60
CA LEU A 650 17.29 12.49 -16.86
C LEU A 650 18.17 11.23 -16.74
N THR A 651 17.97 10.45 -15.68
CA THR A 651 18.64 9.17 -15.47
C THR A 651 18.36 8.21 -16.64
N SER A 652 17.11 8.13 -17.13
CA SER A 652 16.78 7.25 -18.25
C SER A 652 17.46 7.69 -19.55
N LEU A 653 17.61 8.99 -19.79
CA LEU A 653 18.37 9.52 -20.93
C LEU A 653 19.86 9.15 -20.83
N ILE A 654 20.47 9.27 -19.64
CA ILE A 654 21.86 8.88 -19.42
C ILE A 654 22.07 7.38 -19.63
N VAL A 655 21.15 6.54 -19.14
CA VAL A 655 21.21 5.08 -19.30
C VAL A 655 21.10 4.66 -20.76
N ASP A 656 20.30 5.38 -21.55
CA ASP A 656 20.14 5.08 -22.97
C ASP A 656 21.37 5.49 -23.81
N GLU A 657 21.98 6.63 -23.49
CA GLU A 657 23.11 7.18 -24.26
C GLU A 657 24.47 6.58 -23.85
N SER A 658 24.61 6.14 -22.60
CA SER A 658 25.89 5.68 -22.04
C SER A 658 25.91 4.21 -21.69
N SER A 659 27.01 3.52 -22.01
CA SER A 659 27.21 2.10 -21.73
C SER A 659 28.50 1.83 -20.95
N GLY A 660 28.56 0.71 -20.23
CA GLY A 660 29.74 0.27 -19.50
C GLY A 660 30.13 1.19 -18.34
N ARG A 661 31.43 1.45 -18.17
CA ARG A 661 31.99 2.23 -17.04
C ARG A 661 31.63 3.71 -17.09
N VAL A 662 31.38 4.25 -18.27
CA VAL A 662 30.97 5.65 -18.49
C VAL A 662 29.60 5.92 -17.87
N LEU A 663 28.72 4.90 -17.84
CA LEU A 663 27.40 5.01 -17.21
C LEU A 663 27.51 5.28 -15.70
N THR A 664 28.36 4.56 -14.99
CA THR A 664 28.53 4.76 -13.54
C THR A 664 29.12 6.15 -13.24
N MET A 665 30.03 6.65 -14.09
CA MET A 665 30.57 8.01 -13.97
C MET A 665 29.50 9.08 -14.25
N ALA A 666 28.66 8.89 -15.27
CA ALA A 666 27.59 9.81 -15.62
C ALA A 666 26.51 9.89 -14.54
N LEU A 667 26.09 8.75 -13.98
CA LEU A 667 25.15 8.70 -12.86
C LEU A 667 25.72 9.33 -11.59
N ALA A 668 27.01 9.14 -11.32
CA ALA A 668 27.68 9.80 -10.20
C ALA A 668 27.73 11.33 -10.40
N ALA A 669 28.00 11.79 -11.63
CA ALA A 669 27.98 13.21 -11.96
C ALA A 669 26.57 13.82 -11.80
N GLU A 670 25.52 13.11 -12.24
CA GLU A 670 24.12 13.49 -12.01
C GLU A 670 23.81 13.60 -10.50
N ALA A 671 24.19 12.60 -9.70
CA ALA A 671 23.96 12.59 -8.26
C ALA A 671 24.64 13.79 -7.57
N VAL A 672 25.88 14.09 -7.94
CA VAL A 672 26.61 15.27 -7.43
C VAL A 672 25.93 16.56 -7.88
N GLY A 673 25.51 16.67 -9.14
CA GLY A 673 24.80 17.83 -9.67
C GLY A 673 23.50 18.11 -8.91
N LEU A 674 22.72 17.07 -8.61
CA LEU A 674 21.48 17.17 -7.82
C LEU A 674 21.75 17.60 -6.38
N LEU A 675 22.83 17.09 -5.76
CA LEU A 675 23.23 17.50 -4.41
C LEU A 675 23.62 18.98 -4.40
N ILE A 676 24.48 19.42 -5.32
CA ILE A 676 24.91 20.82 -5.46
C ILE A 676 23.68 21.73 -5.69
N ALA A 677 22.83 21.39 -6.65
CA ALA A 677 21.61 22.15 -6.94
C ALA A 677 20.67 22.19 -5.73
N GLY A 678 20.51 21.08 -5.01
CA GLY A 678 19.69 21.00 -3.81
C GLY A 678 20.22 21.83 -2.63
N PHE A 679 21.55 21.98 -2.50
CA PHE A 679 22.14 22.88 -1.52
C PHE A 679 22.02 24.36 -1.94
N LEU A 680 22.28 24.67 -3.22
CA LEU A 680 22.18 26.04 -3.76
C LEU A 680 20.75 26.58 -3.71
N LEU A 681 19.78 25.79 -4.17
CA LEU A 681 18.36 26.16 -4.19
C LEU A 681 17.67 26.00 -2.82
N ARG A 682 18.38 25.48 -1.81
CA ARG A 682 17.86 25.15 -0.47
C ARG A 682 16.65 24.20 -0.49
N GLU A 683 16.54 23.39 -1.52
CA GLU A 683 15.44 22.46 -1.72
C GLU A 683 15.75 21.06 -1.14
N ARG A 684 14.91 20.60 -0.20
CA ARG A 684 15.00 19.24 0.38
C ARG A 684 14.80 18.14 -0.67
N PRO A 685 13.81 18.24 -1.58
CA PRO A 685 13.57 17.22 -2.60
C PRO A 685 14.80 16.86 -3.45
N LEU A 686 15.49 17.87 -4.00
CA LEU A 686 16.66 17.65 -4.86
C LEU A 686 17.80 16.96 -4.11
N ARG A 687 18.04 17.33 -2.84
CA ARG A 687 19.08 16.68 -2.03
C ARG A 687 18.78 15.22 -1.75
N LEU A 688 17.52 14.88 -1.48
CA LEU A 688 17.10 13.50 -1.27
C LEU A 688 17.24 12.67 -2.55
N SER A 689 16.83 13.22 -3.70
CA SER A 689 17.03 12.58 -5.01
C SER A 689 18.51 12.33 -5.31
N GLY A 690 19.38 13.32 -5.05
CA GLY A 690 20.82 13.18 -5.22
C GLY A 690 21.45 12.14 -4.29
N LEU A 691 21.05 12.12 -3.00
CA LEU A 691 21.54 11.12 -2.04
C LEU A 691 21.10 9.70 -2.41
N ALA A 692 19.84 9.53 -2.85
CA ALA A 692 19.33 8.25 -3.29
C ALA A 692 20.07 7.72 -4.52
N LEU A 693 20.31 8.58 -5.51
CA LEU A 693 21.08 8.22 -6.72
C LEU A 693 22.54 7.91 -6.39
N PHE A 694 23.15 8.65 -5.46
CA PHE A 694 24.51 8.39 -4.98
C PHE A 694 24.62 7.01 -4.29
N LEU A 695 23.68 6.69 -3.41
CA LEU A 695 23.62 5.37 -2.75
C LEU A 695 23.45 4.25 -3.77
N PHE A 696 22.62 4.46 -4.80
CA PHE A 696 22.47 3.53 -5.91
C PHE A 696 23.79 3.32 -6.67
N CYS A 697 24.54 4.38 -6.94
CA CYS A 697 25.86 4.29 -7.59
C CYS A 697 26.83 3.44 -6.76
N VAL A 698 26.93 3.70 -5.44
CA VAL A 698 27.77 2.90 -4.54
C VAL A 698 27.38 1.43 -4.60
N LEU A 699 26.09 1.12 -4.47
CA LEU A 699 25.61 -0.26 -4.50
C LEU A 699 25.89 -0.95 -5.84
N LYS A 700 25.69 -0.23 -6.96
CA LYS A 700 25.99 -0.72 -8.31
C LYS A 700 27.46 -1.08 -8.47
N VAL A 701 28.37 -0.22 -8.01
CA VAL A 701 29.82 -0.48 -8.07
C VAL A 701 30.15 -1.80 -7.36
N PHE A 702 29.64 -2.00 -6.14
CA PHE A 702 29.96 -3.20 -5.36
C PHE A 702 29.29 -4.49 -5.88
N LEU A 703 28.03 -4.42 -6.32
CA LEU A 703 27.28 -5.61 -6.71
C LEU A 703 27.47 -6.02 -8.18
N TYR A 704 27.71 -5.06 -9.05
CA TYR A 704 27.78 -5.26 -10.49
C TYR A 704 29.19 -5.05 -11.02
N ASP A 705 29.84 -3.91 -10.72
CA ASP A 705 31.13 -3.57 -11.32
C ASP A 705 32.28 -4.45 -10.75
N LEU A 706 32.19 -4.88 -9.48
CA LEU A 706 33.15 -5.85 -8.91
C LEU A 706 33.02 -7.29 -9.46
N ARG A 707 32.00 -7.59 -10.29
CA ARG A 707 31.88 -8.92 -10.92
C ARG A 707 32.94 -9.15 -12.00
N GLU A 708 33.45 -8.08 -12.60
CA GLU A 708 34.51 -8.14 -13.62
C GLU A 708 35.91 -8.39 -13.02
N LEU A 709 36.07 -8.23 -11.69
CA LEU A 709 37.34 -8.52 -11.02
C LEU A 709 37.59 -10.02 -10.93
N ASP A 710 38.87 -10.38 -10.97
CA ASP A 710 39.31 -11.74 -10.70
C ASP A 710 38.79 -12.23 -9.33
N THR A 711 38.49 -13.51 -9.25
CA THR A 711 37.76 -14.13 -8.14
C THR A 711 38.47 -13.92 -6.80
N MET A 712 39.82 -13.93 -6.79
CA MET A 712 40.62 -13.69 -5.59
C MET A 712 40.49 -12.24 -5.09
N SER A 713 40.62 -11.27 -6.00
CA SER A 713 40.50 -9.85 -5.70
C SER A 713 39.12 -9.50 -5.16
N ARG A 714 38.08 -10.16 -5.69
CA ARG A 714 36.71 -10.02 -5.18
C ARG A 714 36.58 -10.55 -3.75
N ILE A 715 37.06 -11.76 -3.47
CA ILE A 715 37.02 -12.35 -2.12
C ILE A 715 37.73 -11.43 -1.10
N LEU A 716 38.95 -10.99 -1.42
CA LEU A 716 39.72 -10.10 -0.55
C LEU A 716 39.01 -8.77 -0.33
N SER A 717 38.39 -8.19 -1.37
CA SER A 717 37.65 -6.93 -1.25
C SER A 717 36.46 -7.07 -0.29
N PHE A 718 35.69 -8.16 -0.36
CA PHE A 718 34.58 -8.42 0.58
C PHE A 718 35.08 -8.64 2.01
N VAL A 719 36.14 -9.42 2.21
CA VAL A 719 36.69 -9.67 3.56
C VAL A 719 37.25 -8.39 4.18
N VAL A 720 38.08 -7.64 3.44
CA VAL A 720 38.69 -6.39 3.92
C VAL A 720 37.61 -5.35 4.20
N LEU A 721 36.64 -5.17 3.30
CA LEU A 721 35.53 -4.25 3.53
C LEU A 721 34.72 -4.64 4.78
N GLY A 722 34.37 -5.93 4.92
CA GLY A 722 33.64 -6.44 6.08
C GLY A 722 34.38 -6.12 7.39
N LEU A 723 35.68 -6.40 7.44
CA LEU A 723 36.52 -6.10 8.60
C LEU A 723 36.63 -4.59 8.88
N LEU A 724 36.78 -3.76 7.84
CA LEU A 724 36.83 -2.30 7.98
C LEU A 724 35.53 -1.73 8.52
N LEU A 725 34.38 -2.22 8.05
CA LEU A 725 33.06 -1.77 8.52
C LEU A 725 32.82 -2.20 9.98
N VAL A 726 33.14 -3.45 10.34
CA VAL A 726 33.04 -3.94 11.72
C VAL A 726 33.99 -3.16 12.64
N GLY A 727 35.21 -2.89 12.19
CA GLY A 727 36.22 -2.12 12.92
C GLY A 727 35.84 -0.66 13.09
N ALA A 728 35.35 0.01 12.04
CA ALA A 728 34.83 1.37 12.12
C ALA A 728 33.65 1.46 13.09
N SER A 729 32.77 0.46 13.09
CA SER A 729 31.66 0.39 14.04
C SER A 729 32.14 0.18 15.48
N TRP A 730 33.21 -0.60 15.68
CA TRP A 730 33.85 -0.75 16.98
C TRP A 730 34.49 0.55 17.48
N ILE A 731 35.24 1.25 16.61
CA ILE A 731 35.87 2.55 16.91
C ILE A 731 34.79 3.55 17.30
N TYR A 732 33.72 3.65 16.52
CA TYR A 732 32.58 4.51 16.82
C TYR A 732 31.99 4.19 18.19
N THR A 733 31.76 2.91 18.49
CA THR A 733 31.22 2.45 19.78
C THR A 733 32.19 2.73 20.95
N ARG A 734 33.50 2.60 20.73
CA ARG A 734 34.56 2.86 21.72
C ARG A 734 34.67 4.35 22.07
N PHE A 735 34.60 5.22 21.07
CA PHE A 735 34.88 6.65 21.18
C PHE A 735 33.62 7.53 21.17
N ARG A 736 32.42 6.94 21.22
CA ARG A 736 31.14 7.66 21.19
C ARG A 736 31.10 8.85 22.15
N GLU A 737 31.50 8.64 23.40
CA GLU A 737 31.50 9.68 24.45
C GLU A 737 32.48 10.84 24.15
N GLN A 738 33.53 10.60 23.37
CA GLN A 738 34.50 11.62 22.99
C GLN A 738 34.04 12.37 21.74
N ILE A 739 33.50 11.65 20.75
CA ILE A 739 32.96 12.24 19.51
C ILE A 739 31.80 13.21 19.84
N GLN A 740 30.91 12.82 20.75
CA GLN A 740 29.81 13.67 21.23
C GLN A 740 30.26 14.91 22.03
N ARG A 741 31.53 15.00 22.45
CA ARG A 741 32.07 16.21 23.10
C ARG A 741 32.67 17.20 22.10
N TYR A 742 32.99 16.75 20.88
CA TYR A 742 33.60 17.58 19.83
C TYR A 742 32.60 18.07 18.78
N LEU A 743 31.45 17.41 18.66
CA LEU A 743 30.27 17.84 17.91
C LEU A 743 29.34 18.63 18.83
#